data_AF-A0AAQ3NJN4-F1
#
_entry.id   AF-A0AAQ3NJN4-F1
#
_cell.length_a   1.000
_cell.length_b   1.000
_cell.length_c   1.000
_cell.angle_alpha   90.00
_cell.angle_beta   90.00
_cell.angle_gamma   90.00
#
_symmetry.space_group_name_H-M   'P 1'
#
loop_
_entity.id
_entity.type
_entity.pdbx_description
1 polymer ?
#
loop_
_entity_poly.entity_id
_entity_poly.type
_entity_poly.pdbx_seq_one_letter_code
_entity_poly.pdbx_strand_id
1 'polypeptide(L)'
;MMSLVKYSAWPLTSPASLSHMVPRPQLCTFPSFNNVQHCTQPSFSSLKPLHISSVEKFGLSANLGRRVTECRAYEADRSRPLELNIELNGEGERIEATQRLKIGLYFATWWALNVVFNIYNKKVLNAFPYPWLISTLSLAAGSLMMLISWATRVADVPKVNLEFWKALFPVAVAHTIGHVAATVSMSKVAVSFTHIIKSAEPAFSVLVSRFLLGEAFPVPVYLSLVPIIGGCALAAVTELNFNMIGFMGAMISNLAFVFRNIFSKKGMKGMCVSGMNYYACLSILSLLILTPLAIAVEGPKLWAAGWQEALSQIGPNFVWWVAAQSVFYHLYNQVSYMSLDQISPLTFSIGNTMKRISVIVSSILIFHTPIQPVNALGAAIAILGTFLYSQEGLVLVIMLFLFMCSLLPISLGLDPSPPFLFGTASSSYQYEGAYYSDGKGLSNWDVFSHIAGSIDDGSNGDVAVDQYHRYQEDVDLMEAMKVNSYRFSISWARILPQGRFGEVNLAGIKYYNRLIDALVLKGIQPFVTLFHFDIPQELEDRYGAWLSSQSQEDFQFFADICFKSFGDRVKYWVTFNEPNYIIPLAYRKGTFPPCRCSGIFGNCSEGDSEKEPFVAAHNMILSHAAAVDLYRNKYQNEQGGKIGIVLHCDSFEPLSNSTADKLATERAQSFSINWILDPILFGKYPKEMEMILGTILPKFSSNDKVKLRRGLDFIGINHYASYYVRDCLSSVCGHGIGVSRTEGLYELTALKNGIPIGELVSTSTLFYDPHRNLADSETCIVMQTPFEWLNVHPQGMKKILIYLKDRYNNTPMFIAENGYGTLYDPNVTEKEYLNDYKRIEFMSGHLDNLMAAIREGADVRGYFVWSLLDNFEWKYGFSVRFGLYHVDFSTLKRTPKLSASWYKLFIEKYIADNKKINILRKTGEENNTSTSYPIQQ
;
A
#
# COMPACT_ATOMS: atom_id res chain seq x y z
N MET A 1 -3.27 -27.25 -56.79
CA MET A 1 -4.28 -28.10 -57.47
C MET A 1 -5.68 -27.58 -57.09
N MET A 2 -6.73 -28.01 -57.80
CA MET A 2 -8.17 -27.70 -57.61
C MET A 2 -8.69 -27.78 -56.14
N SER A 3 -9.86 -27.24 -55.74
CA SER A 3 -10.82 -26.29 -56.33
C SER A 3 -11.98 -25.97 -55.35
N LEU A 4 -12.41 -24.70 -55.33
CA LEU A 4 -13.78 -24.10 -55.24
C LEU A 4 -15.01 -25.05 -55.12
N VAL A 5 -16.15 -24.63 -54.54
CA VAL A 5 -17.19 -23.70 -55.11
C VAL A 5 -18.16 -23.23 -54.00
N LYS A 6 -18.39 -21.92 -53.77
CA LYS A 6 -19.60 -21.05 -54.04
C LYS A 6 -20.96 -21.57 -53.51
N TYR A 7 -22.01 -20.78 -53.22
CA TYR A 7 -22.62 -19.53 -53.80
C TYR A 7 -23.39 -18.78 -52.67
N SER A 8 -23.95 -17.54 -52.73
CA SER A 8 -24.00 -16.35 -53.64
C SER A 8 -24.50 -15.13 -52.78
N ALA A 9 -24.98 -13.95 -53.18
CA ALA A 9 -25.41 -13.32 -54.45
C ALA A 9 -25.20 -11.78 -54.44
N TRP A 10 -26.00 -11.01 -55.21
CA TRP A 10 -25.86 -9.56 -55.59
C TRP A 10 -27.29 -8.97 -55.90
N PRO A 11 -27.58 -7.72 -56.43
CA PRO A 11 -26.81 -6.90 -57.41
C PRO A 11 -27.01 -5.33 -57.46
N LEU A 12 -26.42 -4.67 -58.50
CA LEU A 12 -26.69 -3.30 -59.10
C LEU A 12 -26.23 -2.03 -58.30
N THR A 13 -25.81 -0.87 -58.88
CA THR A 13 -25.52 -0.39 -60.27
C THR A 13 -24.56 0.84 -60.31
N SER A 14 -24.02 1.20 -61.49
CA SER A 14 -23.16 2.38 -61.84
C SER A 14 -23.94 3.43 -62.71
N PRO A 15 -23.40 4.48 -63.44
CA PRO A 15 -22.01 4.87 -63.84
C PRO A 15 -21.69 6.42 -63.96
N ALA A 16 -20.67 6.78 -64.78
CA ALA A 16 -20.21 8.10 -65.34
C ALA A 16 -19.24 8.97 -64.48
N SER A 17 -18.10 9.58 -64.92
CA SER A 17 -17.49 10.11 -66.20
C SER A 17 -17.92 11.56 -66.56
N LEU A 18 -17.09 12.61 -66.76
CA LEU A 18 -15.87 12.95 -67.56
C LEU A 18 -14.97 13.94 -66.76
N SER A 19 -13.64 14.22 -66.88
CA SER A 19 -12.54 14.28 -67.90
C SER A 19 -12.24 15.67 -68.54
N HIS A 20 -11.09 16.33 -68.22
CA HIS A 20 -10.08 16.97 -69.12
C HIS A 20 -9.17 18.12 -68.54
N MET A 21 -7.85 18.02 -68.80
CA MET A 21 -6.76 19.03 -69.09
C MET A 21 -6.68 20.42 -68.37
N VAL A 22 -5.58 20.87 -67.72
CA VAL A 22 -4.14 21.13 -68.13
C VAL A 22 -3.97 22.41 -68.99
N PRO A 23 -3.21 23.46 -68.57
CA PRO A 23 -1.73 23.53 -68.71
C PRO A 23 -0.89 24.33 -67.65
N ARG A 24 0.44 24.44 -67.85
CA ARG A 24 1.47 25.21 -67.08
C ARG A 24 1.88 26.53 -67.79
N PRO A 25 2.62 27.46 -67.13
CA PRO A 25 4.10 27.60 -67.28
C PRO A 25 4.83 27.79 -65.89
N GLN A 26 6.16 27.75 -65.64
CA GLN A 26 7.42 28.25 -66.30
C GLN A 26 7.60 29.79 -66.26
N LEU A 27 8.79 30.41 -66.06
CA LEU A 27 10.11 30.06 -65.45
C LEU A 27 10.93 31.40 -65.24
N CYS A 28 12.24 31.34 -64.91
CA CYS A 28 13.28 32.41 -65.01
C CYS A 28 13.32 33.54 -63.93
N THR A 29 14.42 34.24 -63.61
CA THR A 29 15.90 34.00 -63.64
C THR A 29 16.65 35.04 -62.74
N PHE A 30 17.91 34.77 -62.37
CA PHE A 30 18.88 35.70 -61.72
C PHE A 30 19.28 36.92 -62.60
N PRO A 31 19.79 38.05 -62.02
CA PRO A 31 21.24 38.23 -61.77
C PRO A 31 21.62 39.01 -60.49
N SER A 32 22.92 39.17 -60.24
CA SER A 32 23.56 39.95 -59.15
C SER A 32 24.61 40.93 -59.71
N PHE A 33 25.01 41.99 -58.98
CA PHE A 33 26.40 42.54 -58.96
C PHE A 33 26.65 43.72 -57.96
N ASN A 34 27.77 43.64 -57.24
CA ASN A 34 28.66 44.62 -56.54
C ASN A 34 28.27 46.06 -56.09
N ASN A 35 28.58 46.33 -54.80
CA ASN A 35 29.29 47.47 -54.16
C ASN A 35 29.31 48.91 -54.76
N VAL A 36 29.15 49.95 -53.90
CA VAL A 36 30.22 50.90 -53.45
C VAL A 36 29.68 52.09 -52.56
N GLN A 37 30.42 52.42 -51.48
CA GLN A 37 30.51 53.69 -50.68
C GLN A 37 29.29 54.46 -50.07
N HIS A 38 29.22 54.40 -48.72
CA HIS A 38 29.30 55.49 -47.72
C HIS A 38 28.39 56.75 -47.67
N CYS A 39 27.92 57.01 -46.43
CA CYS A 39 27.63 58.31 -45.77
C CYS A 39 26.43 59.17 -46.18
N THR A 40 25.40 59.23 -45.31
CA THR A 40 25.21 60.35 -44.35
C THR A 40 24.09 60.04 -43.33
N GLN A 41 24.06 60.76 -42.20
CA GLN A 41 22.94 60.86 -41.23
C GLN A 41 22.27 62.25 -41.39
N PRO A 42 21.11 62.59 -40.75
CA PRO A 42 20.50 61.97 -39.56
C PRO A 42 18.98 61.69 -39.64
N SER A 43 18.45 61.07 -38.58
CA SER A 43 17.01 60.91 -38.32
C SER A 43 16.44 62.08 -37.51
N PHE A 44 15.28 62.63 -37.90
CA PHE A 44 14.42 63.45 -37.03
C PHE A 44 12.93 63.11 -37.24
N SER A 45 12.04 63.79 -36.50
CA SER A 45 10.76 63.24 -36.06
C SER A 45 9.50 63.94 -36.61
N SER A 46 8.33 63.45 -36.14
CA SER A 46 7.06 64.18 -35.97
C SER A 46 6.11 64.35 -37.16
N LEU A 47 4.85 63.93 -36.96
CA LEU A 47 3.66 64.81 -37.04
C LEU A 47 2.46 64.22 -36.26
N LYS A 48 1.49 65.08 -35.89
CA LYS A 48 0.26 64.80 -35.07
C LYS A 48 -1.02 65.08 -35.90
N PRO A 49 -2.26 64.82 -35.42
CA PRO A 49 -3.04 65.67 -34.46
C PRO A 49 -3.66 64.85 -33.27
N LEU A 50 -4.11 65.36 -32.10
CA LEU A 50 -5.09 66.41 -31.68
C LEU A 50 -6.58 65.98 -31.87
N HIS A 51 -7.58 66.31 -31.01
CA HIS A 51 -7.68 67.37 -29.96
C HIS A 51 -8.83 67.16 -28.92
N ILE A 52 -8.77 67.86 -27.76
CA ILE A 52 -9.89 68.42 -26.92
C ILE A 52 -10.69 67.43 -26.02
N SER A 53 -11.05 67.73 -24.75
CA SER A 53 -10.75 68.80 -23.75
C SER A 53 -10.88 68.18 -22.31
N SER A 54 -11.06 68.81 -21.12
CA SER A 54 -11.23 70.18 -20.53
C SER A 54 -10.96 70.03 -18.99
N VAL A 55 -10.55 70.99 -18.12
CA VAL A 55 -10.94 72.41 -17.84
C VAL A 55 -12.32 72.50 -17.14
N GLU A 56 -12.52 72.99 -15.90
CA GLU A 56 -11.71 73.58 -14.79
C GLU A 56 -12.45 73.21 -13.45
N LYS A 57 -12.32 73.71 -12.19
CA LYS A 57 -11.63 74.72 -11.32
C LYS A 57 -11.88 74.22 -9.85
N PHE A 58 -11.33 74.58 -8.68
CA PHE A 58 -10.34 75.52 -8.04
C PHE A 58 -9.84 74.78 -6.74
N GLY A 59 -8.90 75.23 -5.88
CA GLY A 59 -8.01 76.40 -5.92
C GLY A 59 -7.77 77.18 -4.60
N LEU A 60 -7.34 76.57 -3.48
CA LEU A 60 -6.89 77.30 -2.26
C LEU A 60 -5.77 76.60 -1.47
N SER A 61 -4.93 77.39 -0.78
CA SER A 61 -3.78 76.95 0.02
C SER A 61 -4.00 77.18 1.52
N ALA A 62 -3.63 76.21 2.37
CA ALA A 62 -3.51 76.41 3.82
C ALA A 62 -2.47 75.43 4.42
N ASN A 63 -1.33 75.96 4.87
CA ASN A 63 -0.36 75.20 5.66
C ASN A 63 -0.85 75.07 7.10
N LEU A 64 -1.23 73.86 7.53
CA LEU A 64 -1.22 73.47 8.95
C LEU A 64 -0.47 72.16 9.14
N GLY A 65 0.60 72.21 9.93
CA GLY A 65 1.47 71.07 10.19
C GLY A 65 0.76 69.96 10.97
N ARG A 66 0.39 68.88 10.29
CA ARG A 66 -0.03 67.62 10.92
C ARG A 66 1.09 66.60 10.73
N ARG A 67 1.55 65.97 11.81
CA ARG A 67 2.56 64.89 11.73
C ARG A 67 2.02 63.76 10.85
N VAL A 68 2.50 63.69 9.61
CA VAL A 68 2.28 62.52 8.75
C VAL A 68 3.01 61.37 9.40
N THR A 69 2.26 60.44 10.00
CA THR A 69 2.82 59.16 10.43
C THR A 69 3.02 58.35 9.16
N GLU A 70 4.27 58.19 8.73
CA GLU A 70 4.66 57.56 7.47
C GLU A 70 4.23 56.08 7.47
N CYS A 71 3.02 55.82 6.96
CA CYS A 71 2.39 54.52 6.99
C CYS A 71 2.92 53.71 5.79
N ARG A 72 3.98 52.91 6.02
CA ARG A 72 4.70 52.13 5.02
C ARG A 72 3.88 50.97 4.42
N ALA A 73 2.82 51.31 3.68
CA ALA A 73 2.11 50.40 2.80
C ALA A 73 2.79 50.37 1.42
N TYR A 74 3.14 49.19 0.94
CA TYR A 74 3.85 49.01 -0.34
C TYR A 74 2.89 49.15 -1.53
N GLU A 75 3.02 50.25 -2.29
CA GLU A 75 2.22 50.51 -3.50
C GLU A 75 2.74 49.71 -4.72
N ALA A 76 2.35 48.44 -4.77
CA ALA A 76 2.55 47.59 -5.95
C ALA A 76 1.54 47.93 -7.06
N ASP A 77 1.76 49.03 -7.80
CA ASP A 77 1.00 49.35 -9.02
C ASP A 77 1.81 50.15 -10.05
N ARG A 78 2.58 49.44 -10.88
CA ARG A 78 2.91 49.74 -12.29
C ARG A 78 3.91 48.73 -12.85
N SER A 79 3.53 48.01 -13.90
CA SER A 79 4.50 47.38 -14.80
C SER A 79 5.21 48.46 -15.62
N ARG A 80 6.54 48.48 -15.58
CA ARG A 80 7.40 49.22 -16.52
C ARG A 80 8.40 48.25 -17.14
N PRO A 81 8.67 48.32 -18.45
CA PRO A 81 9.77 47.59 -19.05
C PRO A 81 11.10 48.14 -18.54
N LEU A 82 12.08 47.26 -18.37
CA LEU A 82 13.46 47.61 -17.99
C LEU A 82 14.27 47.94 -19.25
N GLU A 83 14.72 49.18 -19.36
CA GLU A 83 15.91 49.52 -20.15
C GLU A 83 17.15 49.28 -19.26
N LEU A 84 18.19 48.65 -19.82
CA LEU A 84 19.45 48.44 -19.10
C LEU A 84 20.21 49.76 -18.95
N ASN A 85 20.76 50.02 -17.75
CA ASN A 85 22.21 49.93 -17.49
C ASN A 85 22.62 50.38 -16.07
N ILE A 86 23.90 50.14 -15.76
CA ILE A 86 24.68 50.59 -14.59
C ILE A 86 24.49 49.74 -13.31
N GLU A 87 25.61 49.14 -12.89
CA GLU A 87 25.75 48.32 -11.69
C GLU A 87 26.13 49.17 -10.47
N LEU A 88 25.58 48.84 -9.29
CA LEU A 88 26.32 48.56 -8.03
C LEU A 88 25.42 48.63 -6.79
N ASN A 89 25.15 47.47 -6.18
CA ASN A 89 25.34 47.15 -4.75
C ASN A 89 24.34 46.07 -4.25
N GLY A 90 24.88 44.94 -3.79
CA GLY A 90 24.11 43.75 -3.37
C GLY A 90 23.26 43.89 -2.09
N GLU A 91 23.11 45.09 -1.52
CA GLU A 91 22.14 45.31 -0.44
C GLU A 91 20.70 45.21 -0.94
N GLY A 92 20.40 45.71 -2.15
CA GLY A 92 19.07 45.62 -2.75
C GLY A 92 18.63 44.17 -2.93
N GLU A 93 19.49 43.35 -3.55
CA GLU A 93 19.26 41.91 -3.73
C GLU A 93 19.11 41.18 -2.40
N ARG A 94 19.91 41.54 -1.38
CA ARG A 94 19.84 40.91 -0.05
C ARG A 94 18.56 41.27 0.71
N ILE A 95 18.09 42.52 0.60
CA ILE A 95 16.80 42.96 1.15
C ILE A 95 15.66 42.21 0.43
N GLU A 96 15.71 42.14 -0.90
CA GLU A 96 14.68 41.47 -1.68
C GLU A 96 14.64 39.95 -1.41
N ALA A 97 15.80 39.29 -1.35
CA ALA A 97 15.92 37.88 -0.97
C ALA A 97 15.38 37.61 0.44
N THR A 98 15.66 38.51 1.40
CA THR A 98 15.12 38.42 2.77
C THR A 98 13.60 38.59 2.79
N GLN A 99 13.05 39.50 1.97
CA GLN A 99 11.60 39.70 1.83
C GLN A 99 10.92 38.50 1.16
N ARG A 100 11.51 37.95 0.08
CA ARG A 100 11.07 36.71 -0.59
C ARG A 100 11.06 35.52 0.38
N LEU A 101 12.12 35.36 1.19
CA LEU A 101 12.22 34.32 2.23
C LEU A 101 11.14 34.48 3.33
N LYS A 102 10.92 35.70 3.82
CA LYS A 102 9.87 36.01 4.81
C LYS A 102 8.47 35.67 4.28
N ILE A 103 8.18 36.00 3.02
CA ILE A 103 6.92 35.66 2.36
C ILE A 103 6.78 34.13 2.20
N GLY A 104 7.84 33.43 1.80
CA GLY A 104 7.88 31.97 1.71
C GLY A 104 7.59 31.29 3.06
N LEU A 105 8.17 31.78 4.15
CA LEU A 105 7.94 31.27 5.50
C LEU A 105 6.48 31.48 5.95
N TYR A 106 5.88 32.64 5.65
CA TYR A 106 4.45 32.87 5.90
C TYR A 106 3.57 31.90 5.12
N PHE A 107 3.89 31.61 3.85
CA PHE A 107 3.16 30.62 3.06
C PHE A 107 3.28 29.20 3.62
N ALA A 108 4.49 28.72 3.91
CA ALA A 108 4.69 27.40 4.49
C ALA A 108 3.95 27.23 5.83
N THR A 109 4.03 28.24 6.70
CA THR A 109 3.34 28.29 7.99
C THR A 109 1.81 28.27 7.80
N TRP A 110 1.28 29.10 6.90
CA TRP A 110 -0.15 29.14 6.58
C TRP A 110 -0.66 27.78 6.07
N TRP A 111 0.08 27.12 5.17
CA TRP A 111 -0.31 25.82 4.63
C TRP A 111 -0.32 24.73 5.71
N ALA A 112 0.74 24.64 6.52
CA ALA A 112 0.83 23.67 7.62
C ALA A 112 -0.29 23.84 8.65
N LEU A 113 -0.55 25.07 9.11
CA LEU A 113 -1.65 25.38 10.04
C LEU A 113 -3.02 25.03 9.43
N ASN A 114 -3.21 25.26 8.12
CA ASN A 114 -4.46 24.93 7.45
C ASN A 114 -4.65 23.42 7.32
N VAL A 115 -3.60 22.63 7.04
CA VAL A 115 -3.65 21.16 7.05
C VAL A 115 -4.14 20.65 8.40
N VAL A 116 -3.51 21.09 9.51
CA VAL A 116 -3.90 20.67 10.88
C VAL A 116 -5.35 21.03 11.19
N PHE A 117 -5.79 22.26 10.87
CA PHE A 117 -7.20 22.66 11.01
C PHE A 117 -8.15 21.70 10.29
N ASN A 118 -7.94 21.42 9.00
CA ASN A 118 -8.87 20.60 8.21
C ASN A 118 -8.95 19.16 8.75
N ILE A 119 -7.85 18.61 9.25
CA ILE A 119 -7.81 17.27 9.87
C ILE A 119 -8.66 17.25 11.14
N TYR A 120 -8.39 18.12 12.12
CA TYR A 120 -9.14 18.10 13.37
C TYR A 120 -10.60 18.52 13.19
N ASN A 121 -10.90 19.47 12.29
CA ASN A 121 -12.27 19.83 11.94
C ASN A 121 -13.04 18.62 11.40
N LYS A 122 -12.48 17.85 10.46
CA LYS A 122 -13.15 16.65 9.94
C LYS A 122 -13.29 15.54 10.98
N LYS A 123 -12.29 15.33 11.85
CA LYS A 123 -12.39 14.38 12.98
C LYS A 123 -13.51 14.76 13.95
N VAL A 124 -13.62 16.04 14.29
CA VAL A 124 -14.70 16.56 15.15
C VAL A 124 -16.06 16.42 14.47
N LEU A 125 -16.21 16.84 13.21
CA LEU A 125 -17.49 16.80 12.49
C LEU A 125 -18.00 15.38 12.20
N ASN A 126 -17.12 14.37 12.15
CA ASN A 126 -17.52 12.97 12.02
C ASN A 126 -18.17 12.42 13.31
N ALA A 127 -17.78 12.92 14.49
CA ALA A 127 -18.30 12.48 15.79
C ALA A 127 -19.38 13.42 16.36
N PHE A 128 -19.32 14.70 16.00
CA PHE A 128 -20.20 15.76 16.46
C PHE A 128 -20.63 16.61 15.25
N PRO A 129 -21.66 16.18 14.49
CA PRO A 129 -21.99 16.69 13.16
C PRO A 129 -22.78 18.02 13.19
N TYR A 130 -22.34 18.97 14.03
CA TYR A 130 -22.96 20.28 14.29
C TYR A 130 -22.07 21.43 13.74
N PRO A 131 -22.02 21.63 12.41
CA PRO A 131 -21.09 22.55 11.77
C PRO A 131 -21.29 24.03 12.13
N TRP A 132 -22.48 24.46 12.57
CA TRP A 132 -22.68 25.86 12.98
C TRP A 132 -22.04 26.12 14.34
N LEU A 133 -22.23 25.23 15.33
CA LEU A 133 -21.53 25.32 16.61
C LEU A 133 -20.01 25.18 16.45
N ILE A 134 -19.52 24.22 15.66
CA ILE A 134 -18.08 24.06 15.43
C ILE A 134 -17.46 25.30 14.77
N SER A 135 -18.16 25.95 13.83
CA SER A 135 -17.73 27.24 13.27
C SER A 135 -17.77 28.38 14.31
N THR A 136 -18.77 28.37 15.21
CA THR A 136 -18.89 29.35 16.30
C THR A 136 -17.75 29.21 17.31
N LEU A 137 -17.42 27.98 17.75
CA LEU A 137 -16.32 27.70 18.67
C LEU A 137 -14.96 28.10 18.07
N SER A 138 -14.78 27.92 16.76
CA SER A 138 -13.58 28.33 16.03
C SER A 138 -13.36 29.85 16.07
N LEU A 139 -14.42 30.63 15.84
CA LEU A 139 -14.38 32.08 15.95
C LEU A 139 -14.28 32.55 17.41
N ALA A 140 -14.87 31.82 18.36
CA ALA A 140 -14.81 32.13 19.79
C ALA A 140 -13.39 31.99 20.35
N ALA A 141 -12.72 30.87 20.10
CA ALA A 141 -11.35 30.63 20.54
C ALA A 141 -10.39 31.69 19.97
N GLY A 142 -10.48 31.98 18.67
CA GLY A 142 -9.66 33.00 18.02
C GLY A 142 -9.89 34.42 18.54
N SER A 143 -11.15 34.77 18.81
CA SER A 143 -11.50 36.06 19.41
C SER A 143 -10.95 36.20 20.83
N LEU A 144 -11.05 35.14 21.65
CA LEU A 144 -10.49 35.09 23.00
C LEU A 144 -8.96 35.20 22.99
N MET A 145 -8.27 34.48 22.10
CA MET A 145 -6.81 34.56 21.94
C MET A 145 -6.34 36.00 21.66
N MET A 146 -7.02 36.72 20.76
CA MET A 146 -6.66 38.11 20.45
C MET A 146 -7.00 39.09 21.57
N LEU A 147 -8.13 38.92 22.28
CA LEU A 147 -8.46 39.74 23.46
C LEU A 147 -7.40 39.55 24.57
N ILE A 148 -6.94 38.32 24.81
CA ILE A 148 -5.84 38.04 25.75
C ILE A 148 -4.53 38.66 25.25
N SER A 149 -4.21 38.55 23.94
CA SER A 149 -3.00 39.13 23.35
C SER A 149 -2.94 40.67 23.49
N TRP A 150 -4.07 41.35 23.31
CA TRP A 150 -4.19 42.79 23.55
C TRP A 150 -4.11 43.16 25.04
N ALA A 151 -4.77 42.40 25.93
CA ALA A 151 -4.72 42.64 27.37
C ALA A 151 -3.31 42.45 27.96
N THR A 152 -2.57 41.47 27.44
CA THR A 152 -1.16 41.18 27.82
C THR A 152 -0.13 42.04 27.07
N ARG A 153 -0.57 42.90 26.14
CA ARG A 153 0.29 43.72 25.25
C ARG A 153 1.27 42.92 24.39
N VAL A 154 0.95 41.66 24.09
CA VAL A 154 1.68 40.82 23.11
C VAL A 154 1.41 41.30 21.67
N ALA A 155 0.26 41.93 21.44
CA ALA A 155 -0.04 42.66 20.20
C ALA A 155 -0.61 44.05 20.52
N ASP A 156 -0.31 45.04 19.67
CA ASP A 156 -0.87 46.39 19.77
C ASP A 156 -2.39 46.38 19.60
N VAL A 157 -3.09 47.18 20.40
CA VAL A 157 -4.55 47.37 20.29
C VAL A 157 -4.88 48.14 18.99
N PRO A 158 -5.80 47.65 18.14
CA PRO A 158 -6.14 48.32 16.89
C PRO A 158 -6.85 49.66 17.11
N LYS A 159 -6.40 50.68 16.38
CA LYS A 159 -7.02 52.01 16.34
C LYS A 159 -8.23 52.00 15.39
N VAL A 160 -9.36 51.49 15.87
CA VAL A 160 -10.63 51.42 15.12
C VAL A 160 -11.46 52.69 15.25
N ASN A 161 -12.28 52.98 14.23
CA ASN A 161 -13.29 54.04 14.22
C ASN A 161 -14.59 53.53 13.58
N LEU A 162 -15.64 54.36 13.49
CA LEU A 162 -16.93 53.93 12.94
C LEU A 162 -16.86 53.54 11.46
N GLU A 163 -16.05 54.24 10.66
CA GLU A 163 -15.88 53.93 9.23
C GLU A 163 -15.14 52.60 9.00
N PHE A 164 -14.16 52.27 9.85
CA PHE A 164 -13.51 50.95 9.87
C PHE A 164 -14.55 49.84 10.08
N TRP A 165 -15.46 49.98 11.05
CA TRP A 165 -16.50 48.98 11.31
C TRP A 165 -17.52 48.88 10.17
N LYS A 166 -17.94 50.00 9.56
CA LYS A 166 -18.79 50.01 8.34
C LYS A 166 -18.11 49.28 7.17
N ALA A 167 -16.82 49.53 6.94
CA ALA A 167 -16.05 48.88 5.88
C ALA A 167 -15.80 47.39 6.16
N LEU A 168 -15.64 47.00 7.42
CA LEU A 168 -15.41 45.62 7.85
C LEU A 168 -16.69 44.77 7.85
N PHE A 169 -17.86 45.35 8.11
CA PHE A 169 -19.13 44.62 8.20
C PHE A 169 -19.45 43.70 6.99
N PRO A 170 -19.42 44.16 5.72
CA PRO A 170 -19.65 43.27 4.57
C PRO A 170 -18.57 42.17 4.44
N VAL A 171 -17.33 42.45 4.90
CA VAL A 171 -16.24 41.47 4.94
C VAL A 171 -16.51 40.40 5.99
N ALA A 172 -17.05 40.78 7.15
CA ALA A 172 -17.43 39.86 8.24
C ALA A 172 -18.61 38.96 7.82
N VAL A 173 -19.65 39.52 7.20
CA VAL A 173 -20.77 38.73 6.63
C VAL A 173 -20.24 37.70 5.63
N ALA A 174 -19.38 38.12 4.70
CA ALA A 174 -18.75 37.23 3.72
C ALA A 174 -17.82 36.18 4.38
N HIS A 175 -17.11 36.52 5.46
CA HIS A 175 -16.28 35.57 6.21
C HIS A 175 -17.12 34.52 6.96
N THR A 176 -18.19 34.94 7.65
CA THR A 176 -19.11 34.03 8.36
C THR A 176 -19.77 33.05 7.40
N ILE A 177 -20.35 33.53 6.29
CA ILE A 177 -20.96 32.66 5.26
C ILE A 177 -19.89 31.73 4.67
N GLY A 178 -18.70 32.27 4.36
CA GLY A 178 -17.56 31.51 3.83
C GLY A 178 -17.12 30.37 4.75
N HIS A 179 -17.03 30.63 6.05
CA HIS A 179 -16.62 29.65 7.06
C HIS A 179 -17.69 28.58 7.26
N VAL A 180 -18.94 28.96 7.58
CA VAL A 180 -20.01 28.00 7.89
C VAL A 180 -20.27 27.07 6.70
N ALA A 181 -20.31 27.61 5.48
CA ALA A 181 -20.52 26.81 4.28
C ALA A 181 -19.34 25.83 4.01
N ALA A 182 -18.11 26.16 4.43
CA ALA A 182 -16.99 25.23 4.39
C ALA A 182 -17.14 24.09 5.43
N THR A 183 -17.56 24.42 6.65
CA THR A 183 -17.76 23.45 7.73
C THR A 183 -18.93 22.52 7.44
N VAL A 184 -20.05 23.05 6.90
CA VAL A 184 -21.19 22.27 6.39
C VAL A 184 -20.78 21.38 5.21
N SER A 185 -19.86 21.84 4.34
CA SER A 185 -19.28 20.98 3.30
C SER A 185 -18.53 19.80 3.92
N MET A 186 -17.59 20.07 4.83
CA MET A 186 -16.75 19.02 5.44
C MET A 186 -17.54 18.04 6.34
N SER A 187 -18.72 18.40 6.84
CA SER A 187 -19.60 17.45 7.54
C SER A 187 -20.44 16.56 6.62
N LYS A 188 -20.49 16.85 5.31
CA LYS A 188 -21.30 16.11 4.31
C LYS A 188 -20.52 15.46 3.16
N VAL A 189 -19.28 15.89 2.91
CA VAL A 189 -18.38 15.33 1.88
C VAL A 189 -16.95 15.15 2.41
N ALA A 190 -16.07 14.57 1.58
CA ALA A 190 -14.64 14.48 1.86
C ALA A 190 -13.95 15.85 1.86
N VAL A 191 -12.91 15.99 2.70
CA VAL A 191 -12.10 17.23 2.78
C VAL A 191 -11.43 17.53 1.44
N SER A 192 -10.87 16.50 0.79
CA SER A 192 -10.32 16.58 -0.56
C SER A 192 -11.34 17.18 -1.54
N PHE A 193 -12.54 16.61 -1.60
CA PHE A 193 -13.62 17.10 -2.46
C PHE A 193 -14.01 18.56 -2.19
N THR A 194 -14.21 18.95 -0.93
CA THR A 194 -14.47 20.35 -0.56
C THR A 194 -13.41 21.30 -1.09
N HIS A 195 -12.12 20.93 -1.04
CA HIS A 195 -11.02 21.78 -1.54
C HIS A 195 -10.85 21.74 -3.06
N ILE A 196 -11.18 20.63 -3.72
CA ILE A 196 -11.24 20.51 -5.20
C ILE A 196 -12.32 21.43 -5.76
N ILE A 197 -13.57 21.33 -5.30
CA ILE A 197 -14.67 22.18 -5.79
C ILE A 197 -14.39 23.66 -5.54
N LYS A 198 -13.85 23.98 -4.36
CA LYS A 198 -13.43 25.36 -4.07
C LYS A 198 -12.16 25.78 -4.83
N SER A 199 -11.44 24.91 -5.54
CA SER A 199 -10.24 25.31 -6.32
C SER A 199 -10.59 26.25 -7.47
N ALA A 200 -11.86 26.28 -7.91
CA ALA A 200 -12.42 27.25 -8.85
C ALA A 200 -12.44 28.72 -8.36
N GLU A 201 -11.74 29.05 -7.26
CA GLU A 201 -11.67 30.41 -6.69
C GLU A 201 -11.32 31.47 -7.75
N PRO A 202 -10.36 31.27 -8.69
CA PRO A 202 -10.08 32.27 -9.71
C PRO A 202 -11.16 32.43 -10.78
N ALA A 203 -11.93 31.39 -11.11
CA ALA A 203 -13.07 31.52 -12.02
C ALA A 203 -14.15 32.45 -11.41
N PHE A 204 -14.47 32.26 -10.12
CA PHE A 204 -15.31 33.20 -9.39
C PHE A 204 -14.68 34.58 -9.26
N SER A 205 -13.35 34.68 -9.10
CA SER A 205 -12.64 35.96 -8.97
C SER A 205 -12.68 36.79 -10.25
N VAL A 206 -12.47 36.17 -11.42
CA VAL A 206 -12.58 36.82 -12.73
C VAL A 206 -14.02 37.28 -12.99
N LEU A 207 -15.01 36.45 -12.71
CA LEU A 207 -16.42 36.81 -12.86
C LEU A 207 -16.81 37.99 -11.94
N VAL A 208 -16.48 37.92 -10.65
CA VAL A 208 -16.80 38.97 -9.67
C VAL A 208 -16.08 40.29 -10.02
N SER A 209 -14.81 40.23 -10.40
CA SER A 209 -14.07 41.44 -10.82
C SER A 209 -14.64 42.03 -12.12
N ARG A 210 -14.96 41.18 -13.11
CA ARG A 210 -15.53 41.64 -14.38
C ARG A 210 -16.88 42.34 -14.21
N PHE A 211 -17.77 41.79 -13.38
CA PHE A 211 -19.12 42.31 -13.20
C PHE A 211 -19.26 43.42 -12.15
N LEU A 212 -18.40 43.47 -11.11
CA LEU A 212 -18.51 44.47 -10.03
C LEU A 212 -17.44 45.57 -10.06
N LEU A 213 -16.28 45.32 -10.67
CA LEU A 213 -15.18 46.29 -10.78
C LEU A 213 -14.98 46.79 -12.21
N GLY A 214 -15.62 46.15 -13.20
CA GLY A 214 -15.51 46.49 -14.63
C GLY A 214 -14.19 46.07 -15.27
N GLU A 215 -13.31 45.41 -14.52
CA GLU A 215 -11.96 45.01 -14.93
C GLU A 215 -11.98 44.14 -16.19
N ALA A 216 -10.99 44.28 -17.06
CA ALA A 216 -10.85 43.52 -18.31
C ALA A 216 -9.56 42.69 -18.25
N PHE A 217 -9.68 41.39 -18.51
CA PHE A 217 -8.55 40.46 -18.46
C PHE A 217 -8.09 40.06 -19.87
N PRO A 218 -6.79 39.76 -20.09
CA PRO A 218 -6.30 39.33 -21.39
C PRO A 218 -6.80 37.92 -21.73
N VAL A 219 -6.91 37.59 -23.03
CA VAL A 219 -7.49 36.33 -23.53
C VAL A 219 -6.97 35.05 -22.83
N PRO A 220 -5.68 34.88 -22.50
CA PRO A 220 -5.19 33.70 -21.78
C PRO A 220 -5.85 33.46 -20.42
N VAL A 221 -6.27 34.52 -19.72
CA VAL A 221 -7.01 34.40 -18.45
C VAL A 221 -8.40 33.79 -18.65
N TYR A 222 -9.09 34.13 -19.74
CA TYR A 222 -10.38 33.51 -20.07
C TYR A 222 -10.19 32.06 -20.52
N LEU A 223 -9.14 31.76 -21.29
CA LEU A 223 -8.81 30.39 -21.70
C LEU A 223 -8.47 29.50 -20.49
N SER A 224 -7.78 30.02 -19.46
CA SER A 224 -7.47 29.24 -18.25
C SER A 224 -8.70 28.86 -17.43
N LEU A 225 -9.84 29.56 -17.58
CA LEU A 225 -11.07 29.21 -16.87
C LEU A 225 -11.67 27.88 -17.35
N VAL A 226 -11.43 27.49 -18.61
CA VAL A 226 -11.97 26.25 -19.19
C VAL A 226 -11.47 25.00 -18.45
N PRO A 227 -10.15 24.77 -18.27
CA PRO A 227 -9.65 23.66 -17.44
C PRO A 227 -10.01 23.80 -15.95
N ILE A 228 -10.05 25.01 -15.38
CA ILE A 228 -10.49 25.21 -13.97
C ILE A 228 -11.91 24.65 -13.77
N ILE A 229 -12.86 25.11 -14.59
CA ILE A 229 -14.27 24.72 -14.49
C ILE A 229 -14.47 23.26 -14.91
N GLY A 230 -13.86 22.85 -16.03
CA GLY A 230 -13.95 21.49 -16.55
C GLY A 230 -13.38 20.43 -15.60
N GLY A 231 -12.23 20.71 -14.96
CA GLY A 231 -11.63 19.82 -13.97
C GLY A 231 -12.48 19.70 -12.69
N CYS A 232 -13.01 20.83 -12.19
CA CYS A 232 -13.92 20.82 -11.04
C CYS A 232 -15.23 20.09 -11.35
N ALA A 233 -15.77 20.24 -12.56
CA ALA A 233 -16.97 19.53 -13.00
C ALA A 233 -16.71 18.03 -13.16
N LEU A 234 -15.58 17.64 -13.76
CA LEU A 234 -15.18 16.23 -13.90
C LEU A 234 -15.06 15.55 -12.52
N ALA A 235 -14.37 16.20 -11.57
CA ALA A 235 -14.27 15.70 -10.21
C ALA A 235 -15.61 15.68 -9.45
N ALA A 236 -16.55 16.57 -9.76
CA ALA A 236 -17.91 16.56 -9.21
C ALA A 236 -18.75 15.38 -9.71
N VAL A 237 -18.66 15.06 -11.00
CA VAL A 237 -19.46 14.01 -11.64
C VAL A 237 -19.07 12.60 -11.17
N THR A 238 -17.83 12.38 -10.76
CA THR A 238 -17.33 11.05 -10.32
C THR A 238 -17.06 10.94 -8.81
N GLU A 239 -17.56 11.88 -8.00
CA GLU A 239 -17.43 11.80 -6.54
C GLU A 239 -18.28 10.65 -5.96
N LEU A 240 -17.60 9.66 -5.34
CA LEU A 240 -18.21 8.43 -4.82
C LEU A 240 -19.35 8.71 -3.85
N ASN A 241 -19.17 9.74 -3.01
CA ASN A 241 -20.13 10.17 -2.01
C ASN A 241 -20.64 11.58 -2.31
N PHE A 242 -21.05 11.85 -3.56
CA PHE A 242 -21.56 13.15 -3.96
C PHE A 242 -22.79 13.54 -3.13
N ASN A 243 -22.65 14.56 -2.28
CA ASN A 243 -23.74 15.13 -1.51
C ASN A 243 -24.01 16.57 -1.96
N MET A 244 -25.22 16.85 -2.44
CA MET A 244 -25.60 18.17 -2.97
C MET A 244 -25.44 19.30 -1.94
N ILE A 245 -25.76 19.06 -0.65
CA ILE A 245 -25.57 20.05 0.42
C ILE A 245 -24.06 20.31 0.61
N GLY A 246 -23.24 19.26 0.55
CA GLY A 246 -21.79 19.37 0.64
C GLY A 246 -21.16 20.14 -0.53
N PHE A 247 -21.61 19.86 -1.76
CA PHE A 247 -21.20 20.55 -2.98
C PHE A 247 -21.63 22.03 -2.98
N MET A 248 -22.90 22.32 -2.66
CA MET A 248 -23.39 23.70 -2.58
C MET A 248 -22.71 24.48 -1.46
N GLY A 249 -22.44 23.86 -0.30
CA GLY A 249 -21.62 24.44 0.76
C GLY A 249 -20.21 24.80 0.29
N ALA A 250 -19.57 23.94 -0.50
CA ALA A 250 -18.29 24.24 -1.13
C ALA A 250 -18.39 25.46 -2.08
N MET A 251 -19.36 25.48 -2.99
CA MET A 251 -19.56 26.57 -3.95
C MET A 251 -19.87 27.92 -3.29
N ILE A 252 -20.81 27.95 -2.34
CA ILE A 252 -21.17 29.14 -1.55
C ILE A 252 -19.95 29.65 -0.78
N SER A 253 -19.20 28.73 -0.13
CA SER A 253 -17.98 29.07 0.59
C SER A 253 -16.93 29.71 -0.31
N ASN A 254 -16.83 29.27 -1.57
CA ASN A 254 -15.86 29.81 -2.52
C ASN A 254 -16.21 31.25 -2.92
N LEU A 255 -17.45 31.49 -3.34
CA LEU A 255 -17.94 32.81 -3.72
C LEU A 255 -17.83 33.82 -2.56
N ALA A 256 -18.24 33.41 -1.36
CA ALA A 256 -18.15 34.25 -0.16
C ALA A 256 -16.69 34.58 0.20
N PHE A 257 -15.74 33.64 0.06
CA PHE A 257 -14.33 33.94 0.28
C PHE A 257 -13.72 34.84 -0.80
N VAL A 258 -14.15 34.77 -2.07
CA VAL A 258 -13.75 35.74 -3.12
C VAL A 258 -14.18 37.16 -2.73
N PHE A 259 -15.46 37.34 -2.38
CA PHE A 259 -15.98 38.64 -1.89
C PHE A 259 -15.17 39.16 -0.69
N ARG A 260 -14.95 38.31 0.32
CA ARG A 260 -14.14 38.64 1.49
C ARG A 260 -12.73 39.08 1.09
N ASN A 261 -12.05 38.37 0.18
CA ASN A 261 -10.67 38.67 -0.23
C ASN A 261 -10.58 40.06 -0.89
N ILE A 262 -11.46 40.32 -1.87
CA ILE A 262 -11.50 41.58 -2.65
C ILE A 262 -11.76 42.77 -1.71
N PHE A 263 -12.83 42.69 -0.89
CA PHE A 263 -13.15 43.78 0.04
C PHE A 263 -12.16 43.90 1.21
N SER A 264 -11.50 42.82 1.65
CA SER A 264 -10.43 42.89 2.66
C SER A 264 -9.27 43.77 2.19
N LYS A 265 -8.70 43.51 0.99
CA LYS A 265 -7.56 44.31 0.51
C LYS A 265 -7.97 45.76 0.25
N LYS A 266 -9.22 46.02 -0.19
CA LYS A 266 -9.76 47.38 -0.31
C LYS A 266 -9.93 48.08 1.04
N GLY A 267 -10.33 47.37 2.09
CA GLY A 267 -10.42 47.91 3.46
C GLY A 267 -9.06 48.13 4.13
N MET A 268 -8.04 47.34 3.78
CA MET A 268 -6.67 47.54 4.25
C MET A 268 -5.96 48.69 3.52
N LYS A 269 -6.24 48.93 2.22
CA LYS A 269 -5.78 50.12 1.50
C LYS A 269 -6.44 51.39 2.06
N GLY A 270 -5.70 52.13 2.88
CA GLY A 270 -6.10 53.44 3.42
C GLY A 270 -6.39 53.46 4.93
N MET A 271 -6.29 52.33 5.63
CA MET A 271 -6.41 52.26 7.09
C MET A 271 -5.14 51.64 7.69
N CYS A 272 -4.44 52.35 8.58
CA CYS A 272 -3.20 51.89 9.22
C CYS A 272 -3.48 50.85 10.33
N VAL A 273 -4.00 49.69 9.94
CA VAL A 273 -4.28 48.52 10.78
C VAL A 273 -3.62 47.31 10.14
N SER A 274 -2.74 46.61 10.88
CA SER A 274 -2.04 45.43 10.36
C SER A 274 -3.00 44.29 10.02
N GLY A 275 -2.66 43.44 9.05
CA GLY A 275 -3.49 42.30 8.65
C GLY A 275 -3.88 41.37 9.82
N MET A 276 -2.98 41.18 10.79
CA MET A 276 -3.26 40.44 12.02
C MET A 276 -4.43 41.05 12.81
N ASN A 277 -4.38 42.35 13.08
CA ASN A 277 -5.42 43.06 13.82
C ASN A 277 -6.70 43.24 13.01
N TYR A 278 -6.61 43.39 11.69
CA TYR A 278 -7.75 43.38 10.79
C TYR A 278 -8.52 42.05 10.89
N TYR A 279 -7.80 40.92 10.91
CA TYR A 279 -8.41 39.60 11.14
C TYR A 279 -8.99 39.43 12.55
N ALA A 280 -8.34 39.97 13.58
CA ALA A 280 -8.86 39.92 14.94
C ALA A 280 -10.23 40.61 15.06
N CYS A 281 -10.35 41.84 14.54
CA CYS A 281 -11.63 42.55 14.47
C CYS A 281 -12.67 41.81 13.61
N LEU A 282 -12.24 41.21 12.48
CA LEU A 282 -13.09 40.40 11.61
C LEU A 282 -13.66 39.19 12.36
N SER A 283 -12.82 38.45 13.10
CA SER A 283 -13.19 37.27 13.87
C SER A 283 -14.23 37.60 14.95
N ILE A 284 -14.02 38.69 15.69
CA ILE A 284 -14.94 39.16 16.74
C ILE A 284 -16.31 39.53 16.13
N LEU A 285 -16.33 40.28 15.03
CA LEU A 285 -17.60 40.65 14.38
C LEU A 285 -18.30 39.43 13.74
N SER A 286 -17.53 38.50 13.16
CA SER A 286 -18.04 37.25 12.59
C SER A 286 -18.68 36.35 13.65
N LEU A 287 -18.10 36.29 14.86
CA LEU A 287 -18.64 35.58 16.01
C LEU A 287 -19.99 36.16 16.45
N LEU A 288 -20.10 37.50 16.54
CA LEU A 288 -21.35 38.19 16.91
C LEU A 288 -22.47 37.94 15.89
N ILE A 289 -22.13 37.87 14.60
CA ILE A 289 -23.07 37.52 13.52
C ILE A 289 -23.49 36.04 13.60
N LEU A 290 -22.54 35.13 13.87
CA LEU A 290 -22.79 33.69 13.79
C LEU A 290 -23.52 33.12 15.02
N THR A 291 -23.20 33.58 16.22
CA THR A 291 -23.72 33.01 17.48
C THR A 291 -25.26 32.90 17.51
N PRO A 292 -26.06 33.94 17.20
CA PRO A 292 -27.52 33.80 17.18
C PRO A 292 -28.03 32.85 16.08
N LEU A 293 -27.35 32.78 14.94
CA LEU A 293 -27.71 31.88 13.84
C LEU A 293 -27.45 30.40 14.20
N ALA A 294 -26.33 30.11 14.85
CA ALA A 294 -26.03 28.75 15.32
C ALA A 294 -27.07 28.28 16.36
N ILE A 295 -27.43 29.15 17.32
CA ILE A 295 -28.48 28.87 18.31
C ILE A 295 -29.84 28.62 17.63
N ALA A 296 -30.18 29.37 16.58
CA ALA A 296 -31.44 29.23 15.85
C ALA A 296 -31.50 27.99 14.93
N VAL A 297 -30.38 27.56 14.33
CA VAL A 297 -30.33 26.46 13.36
C VAL A 297 -30.13 25.09 14.00
N GLU A 298 -29.29 24.99 15.05
CA GLU A 298 -28.93 23.69 15.66
C GLU A 298 -29.46 23.54 17.10
N GLY A 299 -29.47 24.61 17.89
CA GLY A 299 -30.10 24.63 19.22
C GLY A 299 -29.30 23.94 20.35
N PRO A 300 -29.17 24.60 21.54
CA PRO A 300 -28.38 24.06 22.66
C PRO A 300 -28.78 22.66 23.16
N LYS A 301 -30.03 22.23 22.96
CA LYS A 301 -30.49 20.89 23.36
C LYS A 301 -29.85 19.77 22.52
N LEU A 302 -29.73 19.96 21.20
CA LEU A 302 -29.11 18.97 20.32
C LEU A 302 -27.58 18.96 20.52
N TRP A 303 -26.97 20.12 20.74
CA TRP A 303 -25.56 20.23 21.12
C TRP A 303 -25.25 19.45 22.40
N ALA A 304 -26.05 19.61 23.46
CA ALA A 304 -25.83 18.90 24.71
C ALA A 304 -25.91 17.37 24.55
N ALA A 305 -26.91 16.88 23.81
CA ALA A 305 -27.06 15.45 23.54
C ALA A 305 -25.89 14.90 22.70
N GLY A 306 -25.56 15.55 21.59
CA GLY A 306 -24.45 15.14 20.72
C GLY A 306 -23.08 15.22 21.40
N TRP A 307 -22.89 16.11 22.37
CA TRP A 307 -21.62 16.25 23.08
C TRP A 307 -21.40 15.10 24.08
N GLN A 308 -22.46 14.60 24.70
CA GLN A 308 -22.39 13.38 25.52
C GLN A 308 -22.10 12.15 24.65
N GLU A 309 -22.69 12.07 23.44
CA GLU A 309 -22.42 10.97 22.50
C GLU A 309 -20.99 11.01 21.93
N ALA A 310 -20.46 12.19 21.61
CA ALA A 310 -19.06 12.32 21.20
C ALA A 310 -18.09 11.95 22.35
N LEU A 311 -18.44 12.25 23.61
CA LEU A 311 -17.67 11.84 24.78
C LEU A 311 -17.80 10.34 25.12
N SER A 312 -18.95 9.70 24.86
CA SER A 312 -19.13 8.26 25.09
C SER A 312 -18.30 7.44 24.09
N GLN A 313 -18.23 7.87 22.83
CA GLN A 313 -17.50 7.17 21.76
C GLN A 313 -15.98 7.43 21.77
N ILE A 314 -15.52 8.64 22.11
CA ILE A 314 -14.08 9.03 22.00
C ILE A 314 -13.41 9.22 23.38
N GLY A 315 -14.19 9.37 24.45
CA GLY A 315 -13.68 9.74 25.77
C GLY A 315 -13.19 11.20 25.84
N PRO A 316 -12.46 11.58 26.91
CA PRO A 316 -12.11 12.97 27.19
C PRO A 316 -11.21 13.62 26.13
N ASN A 317 -10.54 12.82 25.28
CA ASN A 317 -9.69 13.31 24.20
C ASN A 317 -10.46 14.13 23.13
N PHE A 318 -11.78 13.97 23.02
CA PHE A 318 -12.61 14.76 22.12
C PHE A 318 -12.51 16.27 22.39
N VAL A 319 -12.39 16.68 23.66
CA VAL A 319 -12.24 18.09 24.05
C VAL A 319 -10.98 18.71 23.42
N TRP A 320 -9.88 17.96 23.38
CA TRP A 320 -8.64 18.39 22.74
C TRP A 320 -8.76 18.49 21.22
N TRP A 321 -9.59 17.68 20.57
CA TRP A 321 -9.84 17.79 19.13
C TRP A 321 -10.63 19.06 18.79
N VAL A 322 -11.65 19.39 19.61
CA VAL A 322 -12.43 20.63 19.48
C VAL A 322 -11.56 21.87 19.78
N ALA A 323 -10.70 21.80 20.79
CA ALA A 323 -9.73 22.86 21.07
C ALA A 323 -8.73 23.05 19.92
N ALA A 324 -8.14 21.95 19.41
CA ALA A 324 -7.19 21.98 18.31
C ALA A 324 -7.81 22.59 17.04
N GLN A 325 -8.97 22.10 16.58
CA GLN A 325 -9.58 22.64 15.35
C GLN A 325 -9.89 24.14 15.50
N SER A 326 -10.34 24.59 16.68
CA SER A 326 -10.66 26.00 16.92
C SER A 326 -9.41 26.90 16.91
N VAL A 327 -8.33 26.47 17.56
CA VAL A 327 -7.07 27.23 17.64
C VAL A 327 -6.38 27.28 16.27
N PHE A 328 -6.26 26.13 15.58
CA PHE A 328 -5.63 26.09 14.26
C PHE A 328 -6.45 26.84 13.19
N TYR A 329 -7.79 26.91 13.31
CA TYR A 329 -8.62 27.78 12.48
C TYR A 329 -8.21 29.26 12.59
N HIS A 330 -8.03 29.76 13.82
CA HIS A 330 -7.59 31.14 14.01
C HIS A 330 -6.18 31.37 13.44
N LEU A 331 -5.21 30.54 13.83
CA LEU A 331 -3.81 30.72 13.47
C LEU A 331 -3.59 30.71 11.94
N TYR A 332 -4.21 29.78 11.20
CA TYR A 332 -4.00 29.76 9.74
C TYR A 332 -4.58 31.03 9.07
N ASN A 333 -5.73 31.52 9.53
CA ASN A 333 -6.35 32.73 8.97
C ASN A 333 -5.56 34.00 9.35
N GLN A 334 -5.00 34.05 10.56
CA GLN A 334 -4.13 35.14 11.02
C GLN A 334 -2.90 35.27 10.11
N VAL A 335 -2.17 34.17 9.85
CA VAL A 335 -1.03 34.15 8.92
C VAL A 335 -1.47 34.41 7.47
N SER A 336 -2.67 33.98 7.08
CA SER A 336 -3.26 34.31 5.77
C SER A 336 -3.44 35.83 5.59
N TYR A 337 -3.98 36.54 6.59
CA TYR A 337 -4.12 38.00 6.52
C TYR A 337 -2.77 38.74 6.61
N MET A 338 -1.81 38.24 7.38
CA MET A 338 -0.43 38.74 7.37
C MET A 338 0.26 38.54 6.01
N SER A 339 -0.10 37.48 5.28
CA SER A 339 0.36 37.26 3.91
C SER A 339 -0.32 38.23 2.93
N LEU A 340 -1.66 38.32 2.99
CA LEU A 340 -2.48 39.21 2.15
C LEU A 340 -2.08 40.67 2.26
N ASP A 341 -1.65 41.11 3.44
CA ASP A 341 -1.11 42.45 3.68
C ASP A 341 0.09 42.77 2.76
N GLN A 342 1.05 41.85 2.71
CA GLN A 342 2.39 42.06 2.14
C GLN A 342 2.50 41.73 0.63
N ILE A 343 1.48 41.12 0.01
CA ILE A 343 1.52 40.67 -1.40
C ILE A 343 0.33 41.16 -2.24
N SER A 344 0.36 40.91 -3.56
CA SER A 344 -0.75 41.23 -4.46
C SER A 344 -1.94 40.24 -4.28
N PRO A 345 -3.18 40.65 -4.57
CA PRO A 345 -4.33 39.74 -4.58
C PRO A 345 -4.17 38.53 -5.52
N LEU A 346 -3.47 38.71 -6.65
CA LEU A 346 -3.19 37.65 -7.60
C LEU A 346 -2.23 36.61 -6.99
N THR A 347 -1.11 37.05 -6.42
CA THR A 347 -0.15 36.19 -5.70
C THR A 347 -0.82 35.45 -4.54
N PHE A 348 -1.73 36.12 -3.82
CA PHE A 348 -2.52 35.51 -2.75
C PHE A 348 -3.48 34.43 -3.26
N SER A 349 -4.06 34.60 -4.45
CA SER A 349 -4.93 33.60 -5.09
C SER A 349 -4.16 32.34 -5.52
N ILE A 350 -2.93 32.49 -6.06
CA ILE A 350 -2.00 31.37 -6.32
C ILE A 350 -1.68 30.65 -5.00
N GLY A 351 -1.37 31.41 -3.95
CA GLY A 351 -1.09 30.85 -2.62
C GLY A 351 -2.28 30.13 -1.97
N ASN A 352 -3.51 30.60 -2.22
CA ASN A 352 -4.74 29.89 -1.88
C ASN A 352 -4.84 28.56 -2.63
N THR A 353 -4.47 28.54 -3.91
CA THR A 353 -4.41 27.33 -4.75
C THR A 353 -3.43 26.31 -4.18
N MET A 354 -2.18 26.71 -3.93
CA MET A 354 -1.15 25.84 -3.33
C MET A 354 -1.60 25.24 -1.99
N LYS A 355 -2.14 26.06 -1.08
CA LYS A 355 -2.71 25.63 0.20
C LYS A 355 -3.75 24.50 0.03
N ARG A 356 -4.60 24.59 -0.99
CA ARG A 356 -5.64 23.58 -1.28
C ARG A 356 -5.02 22.27 -1.72
N ILE A 357 -3.98 22.30 -2.56
CA ILE A 357 -3.22 21.11 -2.97
C ILE A 357 -2.63 20.43 -1.73
N SER A 358 -1.96 21.19 -0.86
CA SER A 358 -1.41 20.66 0.40
C SER A 358 -2.48 20.00 1.27
N VAL A 359 -3.65 20.63 1.44
CA VAL A 359 -4.76 20.05 2.21
C VAL A 359 -5.36 18.82 1.53
N ILE A 360 -5.54 18.81 0.21
CA ILE A 360 -6.03 17.65 -0.55
C ILE A 360 -5.10 16.46 -0.29
N VAL A 361 -3.81 16.59 -0.57
CA VAL A 361 -2.80 15.54 -0.39
C VAL A 361 -2.76 15.06 1.06
N SER A 362 -2.63 15.97 2.03
CA SER A 362 -2.58 15.58 3.45
C SER A 362 -3.88 14.92 3.93
N SER A 363 -5.05 15.34 3.42
CA SER A 363 -6.33 14.73 3.79
C SER A 363 -6.49 13.30 3.24
N ILE A 364 -5.99 13.03 2.02
CA ILE A 364 -5.99 11.69 1.43
C ILE A 364 -5.11 10.76 2.28
N LEU A 365 -3.89 11.20 2.61
CA LEU A 365 -2.92 10.42 3.39
C LEU A 365 -3.39 10.11 4.81
N ILE A 366 -4.19 10.98 5.44
CA ILE A 366 -4.56 10.89 6.87
C ILE A 366 -5.97 10.33 7.10
N PHE A 367 -6.87 10.43 6.12
CA PHE A 367 -8.21 9.82 6.19
C PHE A 367 -8.36 8.58 5.31
N HIS A 368 -7.32 8.19 4.55
CA HIS A 368 -7.33 7.07 3.60
C HIS A 368 -8.56 7.06 2.67
N THR A 369 -9.06 8.26 2.33
CA THR A 369 -10.31 8.40 1.58
C THR A 369 -10.10 7.93 0.14
N PRO A 370 -10.88 6.95 -0.36
CA PRO A 370 -10.71 6.45 -1.72
C PRO A 370 -11.05 7.53 -2.73
N ILE A 371 -10.12 7.82 -3.63
CA ILE A 371 -10.29 8.75 -4.75
C ILE A 371 -10.25 7.95 -6.04
N GLN A 372 -11.27 8.07 -6.89
CA GLN A 372 -11.22 7.44 -8.22
C GLN A 372 -10.18 8.13 -9.10
N PRO A 373 -9.53 7.43 -10.05
CA PRO A 373 -8.60 8.05 -11.00
C PRO A 373 -9.19 9.25 -11.76
N VAL A 374 -10.51 9.24 -12.03
CA VAL A 374 -11.19 10.35 -12.72
C VAL A 374 -11.31 11.61 -11.82
N ASN A 375 -11.50 11.45 -10.51
CA ASN A 375 -11.53 12.56 -9.55
C ASN A 375 -10.14 13.17 -9.40
N ALA A 376 -9.10 12.33 -9.37
CA ALA A 376 -7.70 12.76 -9.37
C ALA A 376 -7.35 13.50 -10.67
N LEU A 377 -7.80 13.00 -11.82
CA LEU A 377 -7.64 13.66 -13.12
C LEU A 377 -8.39 15.00 -13.17
N GLY A 378 -9.63 15.07 -12.70
CA GLY A 378 -10.40 16.31 -12.59
C GLY A 378 -9.73 17.34 -11.69
N ALA A 379 -9.23 16.91 -10.53
CA ALA A 379 -8.44 17.76 -9.64
C ALA A 379 -7.15 18.26 -10.31
N ALA A 380 -6.42 17.39 -11.02
CA ALA A 380 -5.20 17.76 -11.73
C ALA A 380 -5.45 18.76 -12.88
N ILE A 381 -6.51 18.55 -13.67
CA ILE A 381 -6.95 19.47 -14.73
C ILE A 381 -7.37 20.82 -14.15
N ALA A 382 -8.12 20.81 -13.04
CA ALA A 382 -8.51 22.03 -12.34
C ALA A 382 -7.28 22.81 -11.89
N ILE A 383 -6.39 22.16 -11.11
CA ILE A 383 -5.13 22.73 -10.61
C ILE A 383 -4.26 23.29 -11.74
N LEU A 384 -4.10 22.55 -12.85
CA LEU A 384 -3.35 23.00 -14.02
C LEU A 384 -3.95 24.28 -14.62
N GLY A 385 -5.28 24.34 -14.76
CA GLY A 385 -5.96 25.56 -15.15
C GLY A 385 -5.69 26.73 -14.20
N THR A 386 -5.66 26.47 -12.90
CA THR A 386 -5.38 27.48 -11.87
C THR A 386 -3.93 27.98 -11.89
N PHE A 387 -2.99 27.22 -12.46
CA PHE A 387 -1.63 27.67 -12.78
C PHE A 387 -1.55 28.40 -14.14
N LEU A 388 -2.30 27.98 -15.16
CA LEU A 388 -2.37 28.70 -16.43
C LEU A 388 -2.95 30.12 -16.24
N TYR A 389 -3.83 30.29 -15.27
CA TYR A 389 -4.37 31.59 -14.84
C TYR A 389 -3.31 32.58 -14.34
N SER A 390 -2.20 32.11 -13.75
CA SER A 390 -1.21 32.98 -13.08
C SER A 390 -0.08 33.51 -13.96
N GLN A 391 -0.01 33.08 -15.23
CA GLN A 391 0.92 33.48 -16.29
C GLN A 391 2.44 33.27 -16.07
N GLU A 392 2.95 33.37 -14.84
CA GLU A 392 4.39 33.17 -14.53
C GLU A 392 4.73 31.72 -14.10
N GLY A 393 3.74 30.83 -14.07
CA GLY A 393 3.86 29.51 -13.44
C GLY A 393 4.77 28.49 -14.14
N LEU A 394 5.15 28.66 -15.41
CA LEU A 394 5.60 27.53 -16.26
C LEU A 394 6.85 26.78 -15.75
N VAL A 395 7.87 27.50 -15.25
CA VAL A 395 9.08 26.87 -14.68
C VAL A 395 8.76 26.17 -13.36
N LEU A 396 7.92 26.79 -12.52
CA LEU A 396 7.45 26.18 -11.27
C LEU A 396 6.54 24.98 -11.55
N VAL A 397 5.79 24.98 -12.65
CA VAL A 397 5.01 23.82 -13.12
C VAL A 397 5.94 22.71 -13.58
N ILE A 398 7.05 22.97 -14.28
CA ILE A 398 8.02 21.92 -14.60
C ILE A 398 8.66 21.36 -13.31
N MET A 399 9.09 22.22 -12.38
CA MET A 399 9.67 21.74 -11.12
C MET A 399 8.66 21.04 -10.20
N LEU A 400 7.40 21.50 -10.13
CA LEU A 400 6.34 20.83 -9.37
C LEU A 400 5.80 19.59 -10.07
N PHE A 401 5.79 19.52 -11.41
CA PHE A 401 5.42 18.31 -12.14
C PHE A 401 6.53 17.27 -12.01
N LEU A 402 7.80 17.65 -12.09
CA LEU A 402 8.92 16.75 -11.76
C LEU A 402 8.92 16.34 -10.28
N PHE A 403 8.63 17.26 -9.35
CA PHE A 403 8.53 16.93 -7.92
C PHE A 403 7.33 16.03 -7.62
N MET A 404 6.16 16.30 -8.19
CA MET A 404 4.99 15.41 -8.10
C MET A 404 5.25 14.09 -8.80
N CYS A 405 5.93 14.03 -9.95
CA CYS A 405 6.38 12.78 -10.57
C CYS A 405 7.48 12.06 -9.77
N SER A 406 8.23 12.74 -8.90
CA SER A 406 9.14 12.11 -7.93
C SER A 406 8.43 11.68 -6.64
N LEU A 407 7.24 12.23 -6.37
CA LEU A 407 6.35 11.82 -5.27
C LEU A 407 5.28 10.80 -5.69
N LEU A 408 4.96 10.66 -6.98
CA LEU A 408 4.07 9.62 -7.48
C LEU A 408 4.55 8.21 -7.05
N PRO A 409 5.86 7.87 -7.13
CA PRO A 409 6.40 6.61 -6.61
C PRO A 409 6.37 6.46 -5.08
N ILE A 410 6.01 7.51 -4.33
CA ILE A 410 6.13 7.57 -2.85
C ILE A 410 4.77 7.82 -2.17
N SER A 411 3.80 8.41 -2.87
CA SER A 411 2.47 8.75 -2.33
C SER A 411 1.31 7.99 -2.99
N LEU A 412 1.54 7.23 -4.08
CA LEU A 412 0.56 6.26 -4.57
C LEU A 412 0.64 4.97 -3.75
N GLY A 413 0.12 5.00 -2.52
CA GLY A 413 -0.37 3.81 -1.81
C GLY A 413 -1.62 3.18 -2.45
N LEU A 414 -1.78 3.38 -3.76
CA LEU A 414 -2.81 2.88 -4.65
C LEU A 414 -2.15 2.48 -5.98
N ASP A 415 -1.12 1.64 -5.88
CA ASP A 415 -1.22 0.38 -6.63
C ASP A 415 -2.53 -0.27 -6.15
N PRO A 416 -3.58 -0.41 -6.99
CA PRO A 416 -4.88 -0.89 -6.54
C PRO A 416 -4.70 -2.34 -6.09
N SER A 417 -4.62 -2.54 -4.76
CA SER A 417 -3.99 -3.71 -4.13
C SER A 417 -4.27 -4.99 -4.93
N PRO A 418 -3.23 -5.60 -5.55
CA PRO A 418 -3.42 -6.59 -6.61
C PRO A 418 -4.42 -7.65 -6.12
N PRO A 419 -5.46 -7.93 -6.92
CA PRO A 419 -6.71 -8.49 -6.41
C PRO A 419 -6.43 -9.78 -5.66
N PHE A 420 -6.81 -9.80 -4.37
CA PHE A 420 -6.34 -10.77 -3.37
C PHE A 420 -6.17 -12.17 -3.97
N LEU A 421 -4.94 -12.70 -3.91
CA LEU A 421 -4.62 -13.92 -4.61
C LEU A 421 -5.28 -15.11 -3.89
N PHE A 422 -6.21 -15.78 -4.57
CA PHE A 422 -6.75 -17.07 -4.16
C PHE A 422 -6.19 -18.14 -5.08
N GLY A 423 -5.55 -19.14 -4.49
CA GLY A 423 -4.77 -20.12 -5.23
C GLY A 423 -4.66 -21.47 -4.54
N THR A 424 -3.92 -22.35 -5.19
CA THR A 424 -3.42 -23.60 -4.61
C THR A 424 -1.91 -23.63 -4.68
N ALA A 425 -1.28 -24.39 -3.80
CA ALA A 425 0.16 -24.60 -3.74
C ALA A 425 0.54 -26.05 -4.09
N SER A 426 1.77 -26.23 -4.55
CA SER A 426 2.40 -27.49 -4.94
C SER A 426 3.93 -27.38 -4.87
N SER A 427 4.62 -28.52 -4.99
CA SER A 427 6.07 -28.56 -5.21
C SER A 427 6.45 -29.53 -6.32
N SER A 428 7.58 -29.27 -6.94
CA SER A 428 8.23 -30.02 -8.03
C SER A 428 8.28 -31.51 -7.75
N TYR A 429 8.93 -31.91 -6.65
CA TYR A 429 9.11 -33.33 -6.33
C TYR A 429 7.79 -34.04 -6.01
N GLN A 430 6.86 -33.33 -5.37
CA GLN A 430 5.60 -33.93 -4.93
C GLN A 430 4.55 -34.03 -6.04
N TYR A 431 4.70 -33.29 -7.15
CA TYR A 431 3.71 -33.23 -8.24
C TYR A 431 4.21 -33.74 -9.60
N GLU A 432 5.44 -33.45 -10.00
CA GLU A 432 5.82 -33.57 -11.42
C GLU A 432 5.92 -35.01 -11.93
N GLY A 433 6.55 -35.89 -11.15
CA GLY A 433 7.03 -37.17 -11.68
C GLY A 433 8.02 -36.99 -12.83
N ALA A 434 8.05 -37.96 -13.75
CA ALA A 434 8.96 -37.96 -14.90
C ALA A 434 10.42 -37.71 -14.45
N TYR A 435 10.80 -38.40 -13.38
CA TYR A 435 11.92 -38.04 -12.51
C TYR A 435 13.32 -38.17 -13.14
N TYR A 436 13.44 -39.02 -14.16
CA TYR A 436 14.66 -39.21 -14.95
C TYR A 436 14.43 -38.97 -16.46
N SER A 437 13.32 -38.30 -16.80
CA SER A 437 12.93 -38.00 -18.18
C SER A 437 13.57 -36.70 -18.69
N ASP A 438 13.73 -36.61 -20.01
CA ASP A 438 14.13 -35.38 -20.73
C ASP A 438 15.33 -34.65 -20.12
N GLY A 439 16.35 -35.42 -19.70
CA GLY A 439 17.60 -34.88 -19.18
C GLY A 439 17.53 -34.27 -17.78
N LYS A 440 16.47 -34.53 -17.00
CA LYS A 440 16.46 -34.23 -15.55
C LYS A 440 17.56 -35.03 -14.83
N GLY A 441 18.32 -34.38 -13.96
CA GLY A 441 19.24 -35.04 -13.03
C GLY A 441 18.53 -35.64 -11.82
N LEU A 442 19.19 -36.55 -11.11
CA LEU A 442 18.73 -36.98 -9.80
C LEU A 442 18.88 -35.83 -8.79
N SER A 443 17.88 -35.65 -7.96
CA SER A 443 17.88 -34.81 -6.77
C SER A 443 18.15 -35.63 -5.51
N ASN A 444 18.45 -34.94 -4.42
CA ASN A 444 18.49 -35.50 -3.07
C ASN A 444 17.25 -36.34 -2.71
N TRP A 445 16.06 -35.94 -3.17
CA TRP A 445 14.82 -36.67 -2.90
C TRP A 445 14.62 -37.91 -3.77
N ASP A 446 15.03 -37.83 -5.05
CA ASP A 446 15.02 -39.00 -5.94
C ASP A 446 15.87 -40.12 -5.32
N VAL A 447 17.09 -39.79 -4.86
CA VAL A 447 17.99 -40.77 -4.22
C VAL A 447 17.45 -41.24 -2.87
N PHE A 448 16.99 -40.32 -2.00
CA PHE A 448 16.52 -40.67 -0.65
C PHE A 448 15.33 -41.63 -0.66
N SER A 449 14.31 -41.39 -1.49
CA SER A 449 13.11 -42.25 -1.54
C SER A 449 13.35 -43.63 -2.17
N HIS A 450 14.48 -43.83 -2.86
CA HIS A 450 14.93 -45.16 -3.31
C HIS A 450 15.65 -45.97 -2.21
N ILE A 451 15.95 -45.37 -1.05
CA ILE A 451 16.53 -46.09 0.10
C ILE A 451 15.42 -46.82 0.85
N ALA A 452 15.53 -48.15 1.00
CA ALA A 452 14.52 -48.94 1.68
C ALA A 452 14.31 -48.48 3.14
N GLY A 453 13.06 -48.13 3.47
CA GLY A 453 12.67 -47.64 4.81
C GLY A 453 12.86 -46.14 5.06
N SER A 454 13.18 -45.34 4.03
CA SER A 454 13.22 -43.88 4.15
C SER A 454 11.84 -43.22 4.20
N ILE A 455 10.87 -43.78 3.46
CA ILE A 455 9.47 -43.34 3.36
C ILE A 455 8.58 -44.36 4.07
N ASP A 456 7.61 -43.88 4.86
CA ASP A 456 6.82 -44.71 5.80
C ASP A 456 5.88 -45.71 5.13
N ASP A 457 5.45 -45.45 3.88
CA ASP A 457 4.68 -46.39 3.05
C ASP A 457 5.52 -47.08 1.95
N GLY A 458 6.82 -46.77 1.87
CA GLY A 458 7.74 -47.29 0.87
C GLY A 458 7.56 -46.75 -0.56
N SER A 459 6.77 -45.69 -0.76
CA SER A 459 6.57 -45.04 -2.06
C SER A 459 7.66 -44.03 -2.43
N ASN A 460 7.63 -43.51 -3.67
CA ASN A 460 8.58 -42.51 -4.16
C ASN A 460 7.91 -41.46 -5.08
N GLY A 461 8.69 -40.47 -5.53
CA GLY A 461 8.24 -39.36 -6.38
C GLY A 461 8.31 -39.62 -7.89
N ASP A 462 8.67 -40.82 -8.33
CA ASP A 462 9.05 -41.12 -9.72
C ASP A 462 7.96 -40.74 -10.74
N VAL A 463 6.71 -40.99 -10.35
CA VAL A 463 5.48 -40.65 -11.08
C VAL A 463 4.70 -39.55 -10.37
N ALA A 464 4.69 -39.51 -9.03
CA ALA A 464 3.91 -38.55 -8.23
C ALA A 464 2.44 -38.47 -8.71
N VAL A 465 1.96 -37.28 -9.14
CA VAL A 465 0.64 -37.12 -9.82
C VAL A 465 0.78 -36.93 -11.33
N ASP A 466 1.97 -37.17 -11.89
CA ASP A 466 2.28 -37.10 -13.32
C ASP A 466 2.05 -35.70 -13.94
N GLN A 467 2.21 -34.63 -13.15
CA GLN A 467 1.99 -33.26 -13.63
C GLN A 467 2.91 -32.89 -14.81
N TYR A 468 4.10 -33.50 -14.93
CA TYR A 468 5.00 -33.25 -16.06
C TYR A 468 4.32 -33.47 -17.43
N HIS A 469 3.48 -34.50 -17.53
CA HIS A 469 2.67 -34.79 -18.71
C HIS A 469 1.24 -34.20 -18.61
N ARG A 470 0.68 -34.07 -17.40
CA ARG A 470 -0.73 -33.74 -17.15
C ARG A 470 -1.03 -32.30 -16.76
N TYR A 471 -0.05 -31.41 -16.71
CA TYR A 471 -0.22 -30.02 -16.26
C TYR A 471 -1.43 -29.27 -16.86
N GLN A 472 -1.82 -29.59 -18.10
CA GLN A 472 -3.01 -29.00 -18.74
C GLN A 472 -4.32 -29.41 -18.03
N GLU A 473 -4.46 -30.67 -17.61
CA GLU A 473 -5.60 -31.16 -16.81
C GLU A 473 -5.67 -30.37 -15.49
N ASP A 474 -4.55 -30.24 -14.78
CA ASP A 474 -4.46 -29.53 -13.50
C ASP A 474 -4.77 -28.02 -13.64
N VAL A 475 -4.34 -27.39 -14.74
CA VAL A 475 -4.64 -25.98 -15.08
C VAL A 475 -6.11 -25.77 -15.40
N ASP A 476 -6.76 -26.70 -16.11
CA ASP A 476 -8.19 -26.64 -16.40
C ASP A 476 -9.05 -26.85 -15.13
N LEU A 477 -8.60 -27.69 -14.18
CA LEU A 477 -9.22 -27.82 -12.85
C LEU A 477 -9.10 -26.52 -12.02
N MET A 478 -7.97 -25.83 -12.11
CA MET A 478 -7.77 -24.52 -11.46
C MET A 478 -8.69 -23.44 -12.06
N GLU A 479 -8.82 -23.35 -13.39
CA GLU A 479 -9.80 -22.46 -14.02
C GLU A 479 -11.23 -22.80 -13.57
N ALA A 480 -11.57 -24.10 -13.46
CA ALA A 480 -12.89 -24.54 -13.01
C ALA A 480 -13.23 -24.11 -11.57
N MET A 481 -12.22 -24.02 -10.68
CA MET A 481 -12.32 -23.51 -9.30
C MET A 481 -12.28 -21.98 -9.17
N LYS A 482 -11.95 -21.23 -10.23
CA LYS A 482 -11.83 -19.76 -10.24
C LYS A 482 -10.70 -19.17 -9.40
N VAL A 483 -9.66 -19.94 -9.09
CA VAL A 483 -8.40 -19.40 -8.54
C VAL A 483 -7.76 -18.41 -9.54
N ASN A 484 -7.09 -17.38 -9.03
CA ASN A 484 -6.43 -16.33 -9.82
C ASN A 484 -4.89 -16.40 -9.73
N SER A 485 -4.35 -17.38 -9.00
CA SER A 485 -2.93 -17.62 -8.84
C SER A 485 -2.63 -19.10 -8.58
N TYR A 486 -1.45 -19.58 -8.98
CA TYR A 486 -0.95 -20.91 -8.68
C TYR A 486 0.47 -20.83 -8.16
N ARG A 487 0.71 -21.45 -6.99
CA ARG A 487 2.04 -21.60 -6.42
C ARG A 487 2.59 -22.99 -6.74
N PHE A 488 3.77 -23.01 -7.34
CA PHE A 488 4.53 -24.23 -7.65
C PHE A 488 6.02 -23.95 -7.50
N SER A 489 6.85 -25.00 -7.44
CA SER A 489 8.31 -24.86 -7.54
C SER A 489 8.88 -25.35 -8.86
N ILE A 490 10.03 -24.79 -9.24
CA ILE A 490 10.85 -25.27 -10.35
C ILE A 490 11.82 -26.30 -9.78
N SER A 491 11.85 -27.52 -10.32
CA SER A 491 12.87 -28.49 -9.92
C SER A 491 14.24 -28.03 -10.39
N TRP A 492 15.15 -27.81 -9.45
CA TRP A 492 16.51 -27.41 -9.74
C TRP A 492 17.22 -28.49 -10.58
N ALA A 493 17.06 -29.77 -10.21
CA ALA A 493 17.61 -30.90 -10.95
C ALA A 493 17.04 -31.06 -12.37
N ARG A 494 15.85 -30.49 -12.67
CA ARG A 494 15.30 -30.44 -14.04
C ARG A 494 15.88 -29.31 -14.88
N ILE A 495 16.34 -28.20 -14.30
CA ILE A 495 16.93 -27.05 -15.02
C ILE A 495 18.46 -27.14 -15.15
N LEU A 496 19.14 -27.52 -14.06
CA LEU A 496 20.59 -27.68 -13.97
C LEU A 496 20.91 -29.05 -13.37
N PRO A 497 20.93 -30.12 -14.18
CA PRO A 497 21.15 -31.51 -13.72
C PRO A 497 22.44 -31.70 -12.92
N GLN A 498 23.45 -30.86 -13.18
CA GLN A 498 24.77 -30.89 -12.53
C GLN A 498 25.11 -29.55 -11.84
N GLY A 499 24.08 -28.79 -11.41
CA GLY A 499 24.27 -27.42 -10.94
C GLY A 499 24.96 -26.54 -11.99
N ARG A 500 25.85 -25.63 -11.57
CA ARG A 500 26.64 -24.80 -12.51
C ARG A 500 27.77 -25.52 -13.23
N PHE A 501 27.97 -26.82 -12.99
CA PHE A 501 29.08 -27.60 -13.56
C PHE A 501 28.74 -28.28 -14.90
N GLY A 502 27.48 -28.17 -15.36
CA GLY A 502 27.00 -28.70 -16.62
C GLY A 502 26.09 -27.72 -17.37
N GLU A 503 25.57 -28.16 -18.52
CA GLU A 503 24.73 -27.35 -19.39
C GLU A 503 23.29 -27.15 -18.86
N VAL A 504 22.65 -26.07 -19.28
CA VAL A 504 21.23 -25.79 -18.96
C VAL A 504 20.33 -26.77 -19.72
N ASN A 505 19.50 -27.52 -19.00
CA ASN A 505 18.55 -28.43 -19.64
C ASN A 505 17.39 -27.64 -20.30
N LEU A 506 17.49 -27.45 -21.61
CA LEU A 506 16.48 -26.77 -22.41
C LEU A 506 15.12 -27.51 -22.45
N ALA A 507 15.05 -28.80 -22.14
CA ALA A 507 13.77 -29.52 -22.03
C ALA A 507 13.04 -29.19 -20.71
N GLY A 508 13.79 -29.05 -19.61
CA GLY A 508 13.29 -28.46 -18.36
C GLY A 508 12.76 -27.04 -18.57
N ILE A 509 13.54 -26.17 -19.22
CA ILE A 509 13.10 -24.82 -19.59
C ILE A 509 11.81 -24.84 -20.43
N LYS A 510 11.68 -25.75 -21.41
CA LYS A 510 10.46 -25.91 -22.21
C LYS A 510 9.26 -26.35 -21.37
N TYR A 511 9.43 -27.22 -20.38
CA TYR A 511 8.33 -27.67 -19.52
C TYR A 511 7.72 -26.51 -18.72
N TYR A 512 8.53 -25.79 -17.94
CA TYR A 512 7.99 -24.68 -17.13
C TYR A 512 7.46 -23.53 -18.00
N ASN A 513 8.01 -23.30 -19.19
CA ASN A 513 7.38 -22.38 -20.15
C ASN A 513 5.96 -22.83 -20.53
N ARG A 514 5.74 -24.10 -20.90
CA ARG A 514 4.39 -24.62 -21.21
C ARG A 514 3.41 -24.46 -20.04
N LEU A 515 3.84 -24.76 -18.81
CA LEU A 515 3.04 -24.60 -17.60
C LEU A 515 2.69 -23.11 -17.36
N ILE A 516 3.69 -22.23 -17.41
CA ILE A 516 3.52 -20.78 -17.22
C ILE A 516 2.61 -20.18 -18.29
N ASP A 517 2.79 -20.54 -19.55
CA ASP A 517 1.97 -20.06 -20.66
C ASP A 517 0.52 -20.54 -20.54
N ALA A 518 0.30 -21.79 -20.11
CA ALA A 518 -1.04 -22.31 -19.85
C ALA A 518 -1.73 -21.58 -18.68
N LEU A 519 -1.02 -21.32 -17.58
CA LEU A 519 -1.54 -20.54 -16.44
C LEU A 519 -1.91 -19.11 -16.85
N VAL A 520 -0.99 -18.41 -17.52
CA VAL A 520 -1.18 -17.02 -17.97
C VAL A 520 -2.32 -16.91 -19.00
N LEU A 521 -2.47 -17.89 -19.90
CA LEU A 521 -3.58 -17.95 -20.85
C LEU A 521 -4.96 -18.05 -20.16
N LYS A 522 -5.03 -18.69 -18.99
CA LYS A 522 -6.23 -18.77 -18.15
C LYS A 522 -6.40 -17.58 -17.19
N GLY A 523 -5.46 -16.62 -17.19
CA GLY A 523 -5.44 -15.50 -16.24
C GLY A 523 -4.99 -15.88 -14.82
N ILE A 524 -4.37 -17.05 -14.65
CA ILE A 524 -3.86 -17.55 -13.37
C ILE A 524 -2.40 -17.07 -13.22
N GLN A 525 -2.12 -16.28 -12.19
CA GLN A 525 -0.79 -15.71 -11.96
C GLN A 525 0.20 -16.75 -11.43
N PRO A 526 1.39 -16.93 -12.04
CA PRO A 526 2.44 -17.78 -11.50
C PRO A 526 3.09 -17.19 -10.23
N PHE A 527 3.13 -17.97 -9.16
CA PHE A 527 3.79 -17.64 -7.88
C PHE A 527 4.90 -18.67 -7.61
N VAL A 528 6.09 -18.44 -8.17
CA VAL A 528 7.09 -19.49 -8.39
C VAL A 528 8.09 -19.59 -7.25
N THR A 529 8.30 -20.80 -6.75
CA THR A 529 9.32 -21.14 -5.75
C THR A 529 10.57 -21.72 -6.42
N LEU A 530 11.75 -21.21 -6.10
CA LEU A 530 13.02 -21.69 -6.68
C LEU A 530 13.48 -22.98 -6.03
N PHE A 531 13.57 -23.03 -4.69
CA PHE A 531 13.89 -24.26 -3.95
C PHE A 531 12.71 -24.68 -3.07
N HIS A 532 12.21 -25.90 -3.28
CA HIS A 532 11.26 -26.56 -2.38
C HIS A 532 11.80 -27.95 -2.03
N PHE A 533 12.82 -27.97 -1.16
CA PHE A 533 13.53 -29.14 -0.65
C PHE A 533 14.32 -29.96 -1.68
N ASP A 534 14.07 -29.82 -3.00
CA ASP A 534 14.83 -30.49 -4.06
C ASP A 534 16.08 -29.71 -4.51
N ILE A 535 17.23 -30.39 -4.51
CA ILE A 535 18.53 -29.92 -5.01
C ILE A 535 19.16 -31.06 -5.84
N PRO A 536 19.91 -30.81 -6.93
CA PRO A 536 20.60 -31.88 -7.66
C PRO A 536 21.53 -32.65 -6.71
N GLN A 537 21.47 -33.99 -6.72
CA GLN A 537 22.32 -34.85 -5.88
C GLN A 537 23.80 -34.55 -6.12
N GLU A 538 24.16 -34.21 -7.36
CA GLU A 538 25.50 -33.76 -7.77
C GLU A 538 26.08 -32.64 -6.86
N LEU A 539 25.25 -31.79 -6.25
CA LEU A 539 25.69 -30.73 -5.34
C LEU A 539 25.87 -31.21 -3.89
N GLU A 540 25.19 -32.27 -3.47
CA GLU A 540 25.50 -33.00 -2.24
C GLU A 540 26.83 -33.74 -2.43
N ASP A 541 26.94 -34.57 -3.48
CA ASP A 541 28.10 -35.42 -3.77
C ASP A 541 29.40 -34.60 -3.94
N ARG A 542 29.33 -33.39 -4.52
CA ARG A 542 30.51 -32.54 -4.77
C ARG A 542 31.03 -31.79 -3.55
N TYR A 543 30.15 -31.34 -2.66
CA TYR A 543 30.55 -30.43 -1.58
C TYR A 543 29.65 -30.42 -0.33
N GLY A 544 28.71 -31.36 -0.17
CA GLY A 544 27.78 -31.40 0.97
C GLY A 544 26.72 -30.30 0.93
N ALA A 545 26.25 -29.94 -0.27
CA ALA A 545 25.18 -28.98 -0.53
C ALA A 545 25.24 -27.74 0.38
N TRP A 546 24.26 -27.58 1.29
CA TRP A 546 24.08 -26.41 2.14
C TRP A 546 25.13 -26.28 3.25
N LEU A 547 25.96 -27.30 3.51
CA LEU A 547 27.09 -27.20 4.44
C LEU A 547 28.29 -26.42 3.83
N SER A 548 28.30 -26.22 2.51
CA SER A 548 29.34 -25.48 1.78
C SER A 548 28.85 -24.11 1.32
N SER A 549 29.71 -23.09 1.40
CA SER A 549 29.43 -21.76 0.85
C SER A 549 29.33 -21.74 -0.68
N GLN A 550 29.78 -22.80 -1.38
CA GLN A 550 29.62 -22.93 -2.83
C GLN A 550 28.13 -22.95 -3.26
N SER A 551 27.23 -23.40 -2.38
CA SER A 551 25.78 -23.42 -2.64
C SER A 551 25.22 -22.02 -2.94
N GLN A 552 25.87 -20.96 -2.43
CA GLN A 552 25.45 -19.57 -2.64
C GLN A 552 25.65 -19.13 -4.09
N GLU A 553 26.71 -19.61 -4.74
CA GLU A 553 27.04 -19.30 -6.13
C GLU A 553 26.22 -20.19 -7.09
N ASP A 554 26.07 -21.48 -6.76
CA ASP A 554 25.22 -22.41 -7.49
C ASP A 554 23.74 -22.00 -7.47
N PHE A 555 23.20 -21.61 -6.30
CA PHE A 555 21.82 -21.12 -6.20
C PHE A 555 21.63 -19.77 -6.89
N GLN A 556 22.61 -18.85 -6.81
CA GLN A 556 22.54 -17.58 -7.54
C GLN A 556 22.55 -17.81 -9.07
N PHE A 557 23.33 -18.78 -9.56
CA PHE A 557 23.34 -19.16 -10.97
C PHE A 557 22.02 -19.79 -11.43
N PHE A 558 21.47 -20.73 -10.65
CA PHE A 558 20.14 -21.30 -10.88
C PHE A 558 19.03 -20.24 -10.92
N ALA A 559 19.06 -19.30 -9.97
CA ALA A 559 18.16 -18.16 -9.94
C ALA A 559 18.32 -17.27 -11.19
N ASP A 560 19.55 -17.01 -11.66
CA ASP A 560 19.81 -16.25 -12.89
C ASP A 560 19.15 -16.89 -14.13
N ILE A 561 19.28 -18.21 -14.27
CA ILE A 561 18.64 -18.96 -15.36
C ILE A 561 17.11 -18.88 -15.27
N CYS A 562 16.53 -19.01 -14.06
CA CYS A 562 15.09 -18.93 -13.87
C CYS A 562 14.53 -17.52 -14.14
N PHE A 563 15.14 -16.47 -13.58
CA PHE A 563 14.73 -15.09 -13.82
C PHE A 563 14.82 -14.71 -15.31
N LYS A 564 15.90 -15.12 -15.99
CA LYS A 564 16.10 -14.89 -17.43
C LYS A 564 15.09 -15.62 -18.30
N SER A 565 14.65 -16.83 -17.91
CA SER A 565 13.84 -17.70 -18.76
C SER A 565 12.32 -17.56 -18.56
N PHE A 566 11.89 -17.00 -17.42
CA PHE A 566 10.48 -16.99 -17.01
C PHE A 566 9.98 -15.65 -16.44
N GLY A 567 10.87 -14.76 -16.00
CA GLY A 567 10.49 -13.53 -15.28
C GLY A 567 9.79 -12.47 -16.12
N ASP A 568 9.77 -12.64 -17.44
CA ASP A 568 8.91 -11.88 -18.35
C ASP A 568 7.41 -12.10 -18.04
N ARG A 569 7.03 -13.32 -17.63
CA ARG A 569 5.66 -13.70 -17.20
C ARG A 569 5.52 -13.84 -15.68
N VAL A 570 6.50 -14.40 -14.97
CA VAL A 570 6.47 -14.63 -13.51
C VAL A 570 6.69 -13.33 -12.75
N LYS A 571 5.75 -12.96 -11.86
CA LYS A 571 5.80 -11.71 -11.08
C LYS A 571 5.93 -11.89 -9.56
N TYR A 572 5.85 -13.11 -9.06
CA TYR A 572 6.13 -13.43 -7.67
C TYR A 572 7.13 -14.58 -7.59
N TRP A 573 8.24 -14.34 -6.91
CA TRP A 573 9.35 -15.27 -6.74
C TRP A 573 9.57 -15.57 -5.26
N VAL A 574 9.57 -16.85 -4.89
CA VAL A 574 10.01 -17.34 -3.59
C VAL A 574 11.38 -17.99 -3.76
N THR A 575 12.34 -17.57 -2.96
CA THR A 575 13.68 -18.17 -2.97
C THR A 575 13.69 -19.59 -2.37
N PHE A 576 13.20 -19.74 -1.14
CA PHE A 576 13.17 -20.99 -0.40
C PHE A 576 11.78 -21.25 0.18
N ASN A 577 11.34 -22.52 0.14
CA ASN A 577 10.33 -23.04 1.04
C ASN A 577 10.97 -23.46 2.37
N GLU A 578 10.33 -23.06 3.48
CA GLU A 578 10.55 -23.53 4.86
C GLU A 578 11.98 -23.93 5.27
N PRO A 579 13.03 -23.10 5.07
CA PRO A 579 14.37 -23.36 5.59
C PRO A 579 14.35 -23.68 7.10
N ASN A 580 13.48 -23.04 7.90
CA ASN A 580 13.37 -23.30 9.33
C ASN A 580 12.74 -24.68 9.69
N TYR A 581 12.14 -25.39 8.73
CA TYR A 581 11.57 -26.74 8.93
C TYR A 581 12.48 -27.83 8.35
N ILE A 582 12.91 -27.68 7.09
CA ILE A 582 13.77 -28.66 6.42
C ILE A 582 15.12 -28.82 7.09
N ILE A 583 15.73 -27.74 7.60
CA ILE A 583 17.08 -27.79 8.18
C ILE A 583 17.12 -28.63 9.47
N PRO A 584 16.21 -28.46 10.45
CA PRO A 584 16.11 -29.39 11.59
C PRO A 584 15.84 -30.85 11.20
N LEU A 585 15.07 -31.11 10.14
CA LEU A 585 14.78 -32.47 9.69
C LEU A 585 16.00 -33.13 9.01
N ALA A 586 16.75 -32.36 8.22
CA ALA A 586 17.87 -32.84 7.40
C ALA A 586 19.22 -32.91 8.12
N TYR A 587 19.50 -31.93 9.01
CA TYR A 587 20.81 -31.73 9.64
C TYR A 587 20.79 -31.81 11.18
N ARG A 588 19.63 -32.07 11.80
CA ARG A 588 19.52 -32.33 13.25
C ARG A 588 18.90 -33.68 13.58
N LYS A 589 17.73 -34.00 13.01
CA LYS A 589 17.06 -35.30 13.19
C LYS A 589 17.53 -36.36 12.18
N GLY A 590 18.05 -35.94 11.03
CA GLY A 590 18.49 -36.83 9.95
C GLY A 590 17.37 -37.62 9.28
N THR A 591 16.11 -37.25 9.50
CA THR A 591 14.92 -37.94 8.96
C THR A 591 14.59 -37.56 7.51
N PHE A 592 15.24 -36.51 6.99
CA PHE A 592 15.12 -36.00 5.62
C PHE A 592 16.53 -35.91 5.00
N PRO A 593 16.70 -35.92 3.66
CA PRO A 593 18.03 -35.88 3.04
C PRO A 593 18.78 -34.55 3.35
N PRO A 594 20.11 -34.58 3.61
CA PRO A 594 21.03 -35.71 3.42
C PRO A 594 21.22 -36.61 4.65
N CYS A 595 20.22 -36.70 5.55
CA CYS A 595 20.19 -37.66 6.66
C CYS A 595 21.35 -37.55 7.66
N ARG A 596 21.64 -36.31 8.08
CA ARG A 596 22.76 -36.00 9.00
C ARG A 596 22.26 -35.73 10.41
N CYS A 597 22.82 -36.43 11.39
CA CYS A 597 22.48 -36.28 12.80
C CYS A 597 23.51 -36.91 13.75
N SER A 598 23.47 -36.52 15.02
CA SER A 598 24.33 -37.08 16.06
C SER A 598 23.67 -37.04 17.45
N GLY A 599 24.21 -37.83 18.39
CA GLY A 599 23.84 -37.80 19.80
C GLY A 599 22.38 -38.17 20.08
N ILE A 600 21.67 -37.33 20.84
CA ILE A 600 20.30 -37.59 21.29
C ILE A 600 19.23 -37.38 20.20
N PHE A 601 19.60 -36.81 19.05
CA PHE A 601 18.64 -36.42 18.01
C PHE A 601 18.36 -37.51 16.96
N GLY A 602 19.24 -38.50 16.86
CA GLY A 602 19.13 -39.62 15.91
C GLY A 602 20.45 -40.39 15.77
N ASN A 603 20.39 -41.55 15.11
CA ASN A 603 21.52 -42.46 14.90
C ASN A 603 21.91 -42.55 13.43
N CYS A 604 22.43 -41.44 12.89
CA CYS A 604 22.94 -41.35 11.51
C CYS A 604 24.38 -41.85 11.42
N SER A 605 24.83 -42.17 10.20
CA SER A 605 26.24 -42.55 9.96
C SER A 605 27.22 -41.40 10.18
N GLU A 606 26.76 -40.16 10.01
CA GLU A 606 27.52 -38.94 10.23
C GLU A 606 26.59 -37.72 10.47
N GLY A 607 27.19 -36.61 10.91
CA GLY A 607 26.53 -35.33 11.13
C GLY A 607 26.94 -34.65 12.45
N ASP A 608 26.53 -33.39 12.62
CA ASP A 608 26.69 -32.65 13.88
C ASP A 608 25.44 -31.82 14.16
N SER A 609 24.46 -32.43 14.83
CA SER A 609 23.15 -31.84 15.15
C SER A 609 23.21 -30.54 15.97
N GLU A 610 24.31 -30.29 16.67
CA GLU A 610 24.55 -29.08 17.45
C GLU A 610 25.09 -27.92 16.59
N LYS A 611 25.53 -28.17 15.35
CA LYS A 611 26.29 -27.21 14.52
C LYS A 611 25.85 -27.13 13.06
N GLU A 612 25.73 -28.25 12.36
CA GLU A 612 25.39 -28.32 10.93
C GLU A 612 24.11 -27.56 10.57
N PRO A 613 23.02 -27.57 11.37
CA PRO A 613 21.84 -26.75 11.12
C PRO A 613 22.13 -25.26 10.95
N PHE A 614 23.06 -24.71 11.75
CA PHE A 614 23.40 -23.29 11.69
C PHE A 614 24.28 -22.95 10.49
N VAL A 615 25.09 -23.90 10.01
CA VAL A 615 25.86 -23.76 8.77
C VAL A 615 24.93 -23.78 7.56
N ALA A 616 24.02 -24.76 7.48
CA ALA A 616 23.02 -24.87 6.43
C ALA A 616 22.14 -23.61 6.35
N ALA A 617 21.62 -23.14 7.49
CA ALA A 617 20.80 -21.92 7.53
C ALA A 617 21.57 -20.68 7.10
N HIS A 618 22.84 -20.54 7.51
CA HIS A 618 23.69 -19.43 7.08
C HIS A 618 23.88 -19.40 5.56
N ASN A 619 24.17 -20.55 4.95
CA ASN A 619 24.33 -20.63 3.50
C ASN A 619 23.01 -20.41 2.75
N MET A 620 21.86 -20.91 3.23
CA MET A 620 20.55 -20.62 2.62
C MET A 620 20.17 -19.13 2.74
N ILE A 621 20.42 -18.48 3.89
CA ILE A 621 20.22 -17.03 4.09
C ILE A 621 21.09 -16.21 3.12
N LEU A 622 22.36 -16.58 2.93
CA LEU A 622 23.25 -15.89 2.00
C LEU A 622 22.92 -16.17 0.53
N SER A 623 22.41 -17.37 0.23
CA SER A 623 21.87 -17.74 -1.09
C SER A 623 20.63 -16.90 -1.43
N HIS A 624 19.73 -16.69 -0.45
CA HIS A 624 18.59 -15.77 -0.58
C HIS A 624 19.09 -14.34 -0.90
N ALA A 625 20.02 -13.82 -0.09
CA ALA A 625 20.56 -12.47 -0.28
C ALA A 625 21.26 -12.30 -1.63
N ALA A 626 21.94 -13.34 -2.13
CA ALA A 626 22.57 -13.36 -3.45
C ALA A 626 21.54 -13.38 -4.60
N ALA A 627 20.46 -14.16 -4.48
CA ALA A 627 19.38 -14.20 -5.46
C ALA A 627 18.57 -12.88 -5.49
N VAL A 628 18.30 -12.27 -4.33
CA VAL A 628 17.62 -10.96 -4.25
C VAL A 628 18.50 -9.84 -4.83
N ASP A 629 19.78 -9.77 -4.46
CA ASP A 629 20.69 -8.75 -5.00
C ASP A 629 20.81 -8.86 -6.53
N LEU A 630 20.96 -10.09 -7.05
CA LEU A 630 20.90 -10.38 -8.48
C LEU A 630 19.59 -9.90 -9.12
N TYR A 631 18.44 -10.31 -8.57
CA TYR A 631 17.13 -9.97 -9.11
C TYR A 631 16.92 -8.46 -9.18
N ARG A 632 17.22 -7.74 -8.09
CA ARG A 632 17.06 -6.27 -8.03
C ARG A 632 18.04 -5.51 -8.92
N ASN A 633 19.27 -5.98 -9.08
CA ASN A 633 20.27 -5.30 -9.92
C ASN A 633 20.07 -5.57 -11.43
N LYS A 634 19.59 -6.76 -11.81
CA LYS A 634 19.58 -7.24 -13.20
C LYS A 634 18.20 -7.33 -13.85
N TYR A 635 17.14 -7.60 -13.08
CA TYR A 635 15.83 -8.00 -13.63
C TYR A 635 14.65 -7.14 -13.16
N GLN A 636 14.61 -6.69 -11.91
CA GLN A 636 13.41 -6.10 -11.31
C GLN A 636 12.91 -4.84 -12.05
N ASN A 637 13.80 -4.03 -12.63
CA ASN A 637 13.46 -2.82 -13.38
C ASN A 637 12.70 -3.10 -14.69
N GLU A 638 12.96 -4.24 -15.33
CA GLU A 638 12.31 -4.66 -16.59
C GLU A 638 11.12 -5.57 -16.31
N GLN A 639 11.27 -6.50 -15.37
CA GLN A 639 10.30 -7.55 -15.10
C GLN A 639 9.18 -7.12 -14.13
N GLY A 640 9.41 -6.12 -13.28
CA GLY A 640 8.44 -5.56 -12.33
C GLY A 640 8.03 -6.47 -11.16
N GLY A 641 8.48 -7.73 -11.13
CA GLY A 641 8.08 -8.71 -10.12
C GLY A 641 8.65 -8.47 -8.72
N LYS A 642 8.16 -9.24 -7.75
CA LYS A 642 8.51 -9.22 -6.33
C LYS A 642 9.23 -10.51 -5.93
N ILE A 643 10.20 -10.41 -5.03
CA ILE A 643 10.97 -11.56 -4.51
C ILE A 643 10.93 -11.67 -2.98
N GLY A 644 10.71 -12.88 -2.47
CA GLY A 644 10.52 -13.17 -1.05
C GLY A 644 11.05 -14.55 -0.62
N ILE A 645 10.61 -14.98 0.56
CA ILE A 645 10.93 -16.28 1.16
C ILE A 645 9.68 -16.82 1.86
N VAL A 646 9.48 -18.14 1.87
CA VAL A 646 8.37 -18.81 2.57
C VAL A 646 8.93 -19.53 3.79
N LEU A 647 8.24 -19.44 4.93
CA LEU A 647 8.65 -20.04 6.20
C LEU A 647 7.52 -20.86 6.83
N HIS A 648 7.90 -21.88 7.61
CA HIS A 648 6.97 -22.63 8.44
C HIS A 648 6.62 -21.79 9.67
N CYS A 649 5.35 -21.51 9.88
CA CYS A 649 4.89 -20.43 10.75
C CYS A 649 3.90 -20.92 11.81
N ASP A 650 4.33 -21.83 12.67
CA ASP A 650 3.60 -22.20 13.88
C ASP A 650 3.28 -20.98 14.75
N SER A 651 2.14 -21.02 15.45
CA SER A 651 1.83 -20.06 16.52
C SER A 651 2.14 -20.66 17.89
N PHE A 652 2.88 -19.93 18.71
CA PHE A 652 3.32 -20.39 20.03
C PHE A 652 2.59 -19.66 21.17
N GLU A 653 2.08 -20.42 22.12
CA GLU A 653 1.41 -19.93 23.34
C GLU A 653 2.23 -20.28 24.59
N PRO A 654 2.34 -19.41 25.60
CA PRO A 654 2.99 -19.79 26.85
C PRO A 654 2.12 -20.80 27.63
N LEU A 655 2.72 -21.92 28.07
CA LEU A 655 2.01 -23.00 28.76
C LEU A 655 1.35 -22.49 30.04
N SER A 656 2.06 -21.71 30.87
CA SER A 656 1.49 -20.97 32.00
C SER A 656 1.60 -19.46 31.81
N ASN A 657 1.01 -18.69 32.74
CA ASN A 657 1.13 -17.23 32.74
C ASN A 657 2.49 -16.72 33.29
N SER A 658 3.43 -17.62 33.60
CA SER A 658 4.75 -17.27 34.15
C SER A 658 5.59 -16.42 33.19
N THR A 659 6.53 -15.64 33.75
CA THR A 659 7.52 -14.92 32.94
C THR A 659 8.47 -15.89 32.23
N ALA A 660 8.74 -17.06 32.81
CA ALA A 660 9.61 -18.08 32.23
C ALA A 660 9.02 -18.63 30.92
N ASP A 661 7.75 -19.04 30.90
CA ASP A 661 7.11 -19.59 29.70
C ASP A 661 6.90 -18.54 28.62
N LYS A 662 6.67 -17.27 29.00
CA LYS A 662 6.60 -16.14 28.06
C LYS A 662 7.96 -15.91 27.37
N LEU A 663 9.05 -15.87 28.14
CA LEU A 663 10.40 -15.81 27.59
C LEU A 663 10.77 -17.09 26.81
N ALA A 664 10.23 -18.25 27.15
CA ALA A 664 10.40 -19.49 26.38
C ALA A 664 9.65 -19.44 25.04
N THR A 665 8.46 -18.84 25.01
CA THR A 665 7.69 -18.56 23.79
C THR A 665 8.47 -17.63 22.86
N GLU A 666 9.08 -16.57 23.40
CA GLU A 666 9.99 -15.68 22.65
C GLU A 666 11.23 -16.41 22.10
N ARG A 667 11.76 -17.40 22.83
CA ARG A 667 12.86 -18.26 22.34
C ARG A 667 12.40 -19.20 21.23
N ALA A 668 11.27 -19.90 21.38
CA ALA A 668 10.70 -20.77 20.33
C ALA A 668 10.43 -20.01 19.03
N GLN A 669 9.85 -18.81 19.15
CA GLN A 669 9.64 -17.91 18.02
C GLN A 669 10.96 -17.48 17.35
N SER A 670 12.03 -17.37 18.14
CA SER A 670 13.35 -16.93 17.69
C SER A 670 14.20 -18.05 17.07
N PHE A 671 14.10 -19.28 17.57
CA PHE A 671 14.76 -20.45 16.99
C PHE A 671 13.99 -21.06 15.79
N SER A 672 12.75 -20.62 15.54
CA SER A 672 12.00 -20.94 14.32
C SER A 672 12.05 -19.79 13.29
N ILE A 673 11.07 -18.88 13.26
CA ILE A 673 10.92 -17.89 12.18
C ILE A 673 12.04 -16.83 12.21
N ASN A 674 12.33 -16.25 13.38
CA ASN A 674 13.25 -15.11 13.43
C ASN A 674 14.70 -15.51 13.10
N TRP A 675 15.06 -16.78 13.29
CA TRP A 675 16.34 -17.37 12.87
C TRP A 675 16.67 -17.07 11.40
N ILE A 676 15.65 -17.01 10.54
CA ILE A 676 15.78 -16.72 9.11
C ILE A 676 15.45 -15.25 8.80
N LEU A 677 14.40 -14.67 9.40
CA LEU A 677 13.97 -13.30 9.09
C LEU A 677 14.85 -12.19 9.71
N ASP A 678 15.31 -12.31 10.96
CA ASP A 678 16.17 -11.28 11.57
C ASP A 678 17.47 -11.07 10.75
N PRO A 679 18.14 -12.11 10.24
CA PRO A 679 19.27 -11.93 9.33
C PRO A 679 18.93 -11.18 8.05
N ILE A 680 17.80 -11.50 7.42
CA ILE A 680 17.36 -10.90 6.15
C ILE A 680 16.93 -9.44 6.34
N LEU A 681 16.21 -9.12 7.43
CA LEU A 681 15.60 -7.80 7.63
C LEU A 681 16.42 -6.87 8.54
N PHE A 682 17.25 -7.41 9.43
CA PHE A 682 18.07 -6.65 10.39
C PHE A 682 19.59 -6.90 10.28
N GLY A 683 20.05 -7.86 9.45
CA GLY A 683 21.47 -8.10 9.19
C GLY A 683 22.25 -8.81 10.31
N LYS A 684 21.54 -9.50 11.21
CA LYS A 684 22.07 -10.21 12.40
C LYS A 684 21.13 -11.35 12.81
N TYR A 685 21.59 -12.29 13.63
CA TYR A 685 20.70 -13.31 14.20
C TYR A 685 19.86 -12.74 15.36
N PRO A 686 18.78 -13.43 15.78
CA PRO A 686 18.03 -13.06 16.98
C PRO A 686 18.94 -13.04 18.22
N LYS A 687 18.73 -12.06 19.10
CA LYS A 687 19.54 -11.85 20.31
C LYS A 687 19.49 -13.07 21.24
N GLU A 688 18.35 -13.74 21.25
CA GLU A 688 18.04 -14.94 22.03
C GLU A 688 18.94 -16.11 21.59
N MET A 689 19.16 -16.24 20.28
CA MET A 689 20.10 -17.21 19.70
C MET A 689 21.54 -16.79 19.95
N GLU A 690 21.90 -15.52 19.74
CA GLU A 690 23.26 -14.99 20.01
C GLU A 690 23.70 -15.24 21.47
N MET A 691 22.79 -15.06 22.44
CA MET A 691 23.05 -15.28 23.86
C MET A 691 23.23 -16.77 24.24
N ILE A 692 22.48 -17.69 23.62
CA ILE A 692 22.51 -19.12 23.97
C ILE A 692 23.62 -19.87 23.22
N LEU A 693 23.79 -19.57 21.93
CA LEU A 693 24.67 -20.30 21.02
C LEU A 693 26.10 -19.73 20.98
N GLY A 694 26.24 -18.41 21.11
CA GLY A 694 27.54 -17.74 21.08
C GLY A 694 28.34 -18.03 19.81
N THR A 695 29.47 -18.72 19.95
CA THR A 695 30.39 -19.06 18.84
C THR A 695 29.91 -20.19 17.92
N ILE A 696 28.79 -20.86 18.22
CA ILE A 696 28.18 -21.85 17.33
C ILE A 696 27.56 -21.18 16.09
N LEU A 697 27.02 -19.96 16.23
CA LEU A 697 26.47 -19.21 15.11
C LEU A 697 27.58 -18.70 14.17
N PRO A 698 27.49 -18.96 12.85
CA PRO A 698 28.37 -18.33 11.87
C PRO A 698 28.22 -16.80 11.84
N LYS A 699 29.27 -16.09 11.41
CA LYS A 699 29.31 -14.61 11.46
C LYS A 699 29.21 -14.00 10.06
N PHE A 700 28.15 -13.23 9.84
CA PHE A 700 28.00 -12.42 8.62
C PHE A 700 29.14 -11.38 8.49
N SER A 701 29.87 -11.45 7.37
CA SER A 701 30.91 -10.49 7.02
C SER A 701 30.32 -9.11 6.67
N SER A 702 31.20 -8.12 6.48
CA SER A 702 30.81 -6.79 6.01
C SER A 702 30.15 -6.82 4.62
N ASN A 703 30.56 -7.74 3.74
CA ASN A 703 29.98 -7.92 2.40
C ASN A 703 28.59 -8.54 2.47
N ASP A 704 28.42 -9.56 3.31
CA ASP A 704 27.13 -10.23 3.53
C ASP A 704 26.10 -9.26 4.07
N LYS A 705 26.49 -8.39 5.00
CA LYS A 705 25.64 -7.32 5.54
C LYS A 705 25.25 -6.27 4.51
N VAL A 706 25.99 -6.12 3.39
CA VAL A 706 25.57 -5.28 2.26
C VAL A 706 24.52 -5.99 1.41
N LYS A 707 24.67 -7.30 1.14
CA LYS A 707 23.64 -8.10 0.44
C LYS A 707 22.35 -8.20 1.26
N LEU A 708 22.45 -8.51 2.56
CA LEU A 708 21.30 -8.66 3.45
C LEU A 708 20.49 -7.36 3.60
N ARG A 709 21.12 -6.18 3.49
CA ARG A 709 20.40 -4.89 3.46
C ARG A 709 19.45 -4.70 2.27
N ARG A 710 19.42 -5.61 1.29
CA ARG A 710 18.33 -5.65 0.32
C ARG A 710 17.01 -6.12 0.98
N GLY A 711 17.07 -7.01 1.97
CA GLY A 711 15.89 -7.61 2.57
C GLY A 711 15.07 -8.40 1.53
N LEU A 712 13.75 -8.33 1.64
CA LEU A 712 12.79 -9.00 0.76
C LEU A 712 11.63 -8.06 0.39
N ASP A 713 10.79 -8.45 -0.58
CA ASP A 713 9.60 -7.71 -1.00
C ASP A 713 8.32 -8.22 -0.32
N PHE A 714 8.30 -9.47 0.15
CA PHE A 714 7.19 -10.08 0.89
C PHE A 714 7.64 -11.27 1.75
N ILE A 715 6.86 -11.61 2.78
CA ILE A 715 6.99 -12.79 3.62
C ILE A 715 5.91 -13.81 3.22
N GLY A 716 6.31 -15.01 2.86
CA GLY A 716 5.42 -16.15 2.66
C GLY A 716 5.24 -16.96 3.95
N ILE A 717 4.01 -17.33 4.25
CA ILE A 717 3.61 -17.95 5.51
C ILE A 717 2.97 -19.30 5.22
N ASN A 718 3.60 -20.38 5.67
CA ASN A 718 2.98 -21.70 5.73
C ASN A 718 2.47 -21.90 7.14
N HIS A 719 1.15 -21.88 7.36
CA HIS A 719 0.57 -21.97 8.70
C HIS A 719 -0.45 -23.11 8.78
N TYR A 720 -0.25 -23.97 9.77
CA TYR A 720 -0.99 -25.23 9.93
C TYR A 720 -1.38 -25.51 11.39
N ALA A 721 -0.46 -25.30 12.32
CA ALA A 721 -0.57 -25.75 13.71
C ALA A 721 -0.32 -24.62 14.73
N SER A 722 -0.62 -24.91 15.99
CA SER A 722 -0.20 -24.11 17.14
C SER A 722 0.21 -25.02 18.29
N TYR A 723 1.08 -24.53 19.18
CA TYR A 723 1.59 -25.29 20.31
C TYR A 723 1.67 -24.44 21.57
N TYR A 724 1.60 -25.09 22.74
CA TYR A 724 2.08 -24.51 23.98
C TYR A 724 3.60 -24.68 24.11
N VAL A 725 4.25 -23.69 24.70
CA VAL A 725 5.69 -23.64 24.99
C VAL A 725 5.90 -23.48 26.49
N ARG A 726 6.75 -24.32 27.09
CA ARG A 726 7.23 -24.13 28.47
C ARG A 726 8.74 -23.91 28.53
N ASP A 727 9.18 -23.31 29.63
CA ASP A 727 10.60 -23.07 29.90
C ASP A 727 11.40 -24.35 30.21
N CYS A 728 12.61 -24.45 29.66
CA CYS A 728 13.64 -25.43 30.02
C CYS A 728 15.01 -24.79 30.31
N LEU A 729 15.07 -23.45 30.48
CA LEU A 729 16.29 -22.71 30.83
C LEU A 729 16.46 -22.61 32.35
N SER A 730 15.36 -22.56 33.09
CA SER A 730 15.28 -22.48 34.55
C SER A 730 14.48 -23.64 35.18
N SER A 731 13.71 -24.37 34.38
CA SER A 731 12.96 -25.57 34.79
C SER A 731 13.56 -26.85 34.20
N VAL A 732 13.36 -27.99 34.87
CA VAL A 732 13.75 -29.30 34.33
C VAL A 732 12.74 -29.75 33.27
N CYS A 733 13.26 -30.26 32.15
CA CYS A 733 12.48 -30.83 31.06
C CYS A 733 12.87 -32.27 30.75
N GLY A 734 12.00 -32.98 30.03
CA GLY A 734 12.24 -34.36 29.62
C GLY A 734 13.01 -34.42 28.30
N HIS A 735 12.80 -35.48 27.53
CA HIS A 735 13.14 -35.49 26.12
C HIS A 735 11.95 -34.90 25.34
N GLY A 736 12.18 -33.87 24.52
CA GLY A 736 11.14 -33.16 23.80
C GLY A 736 11.72 -32.17 22.78
N ILE A 737 10.87 -31.69 21.85
CA ILE A 737 11.29 -30.72 20.82
C ILE A 737 11.49 -29.35 21.48
N GLY A 738 12.65 -28.73 21.22
CA GLY A 738 13.03 -27.45 21.82
C GLY A 738 14.05 -27.56 22.96
N VAL A 739 14.17 -28.74 23.58
CA VAL A 739 14.71 -28.86 24.94
C VAL A 739 16.23 -28.74 24.98
N SER A 740 16.93 -29.07 23.89
CA SER A 740 18.37 -28.95 23.83
C SER A 740 18.84 -27.48 23.81
N ARG A 741 20.12 -27.27 24.14
CA ARG A 741 20.76 -25.94 24.04
C ARG A 741 20.70 -25.38 22.63
N THR A 742 20.78 -26.21 21.60
CA THR A 742 20.79 -25.76 20.20
C THR A 742 19.41 -25.70 19.55
N GLU A 743 18.34 -26.10 20.25
CA GLU A 743 16.96 -25.79 19.87
C GLU A 743 16.37 -24.58 20.61
N GLY A 744 16.91 -24.20 21.77
CA GLY A 744 16.53 -22.95 22.46
C GLY A 744 16.09 -23.09 23.92
N LEU A 745 16.24 -24.27 24.53
CA LEU A 745 15.91 -24.54 25.94
C LEU A 745 14.44 -24.25 26.28
N TYR A 746 13.52 -24.79 25.50
CA TYR A 746 12.07 -24.78 25.75
C TYR A 746 11.47 -26.15 25.45
N GLU A 747 10.21 -26.42 25.80
CA GLU A 747 9.53 -27.66 25.38
C GLU A 747 8.21 -27.32 24.69
N LEU A 748 8.02 -27.82 23.47
CA LEU A 748 6.78 -27.76 22.72
C LEU A 748 5.83 -28.88 23.16
N THR A 749 4.56 -28.54 23.37
CA THR A 749 3.50 -29.52 23.65
C THR A 749 2.17 -29.08 23.06
N ALA A 750 1.40 -30.05 22.54
CA ALA A 750 0.00 -29.86 22.16
C ALA A 750 -0.94 -29.68 23.36
N LEU A 751 -0.51 -30.13 24.56
CA LEU A 751 -1.39 -30.36 25.71
C LEU A 751 -1.14 -29.37 26.85
N LYS A 752 -2.22 -28.91 27.48
CA LYS A 752 -2.22 -28.11 28.70
C LYS A 752 -3.18 -28.72 29.71
N ASN A 753 -2.65 -29.20 30.83
CA ASN A 753 -3.39 -29.97 31.84
C ASN A 753 -4.15 -31.18 31.23
N GLY A 754 -3.55 -31.85 30.24
CA GLY A 754 -4.16 -32.97 29.50
C GLY A 754 -5.15 -32.56 28.39
N ILE A 755 -5.47 -31.26 28.24
CA ILE A 755 -6.39 -30.75 27.22
C ILE A 755 -5.60 -30.26 26.00
N PRO A 756 -5.90 -30.71 24.77
CA PRO A 756 -5.29 -30.19 23.55
C PRO A 756 -5.56 -28.69 23.31
N ILE A 757 -4.61 -28.01 22.67
CA ILE A 757 -4.73 -26.62 22.19
C ILE A 757 -5.77 -26.46 21.06
N GLY A 758 -6.05 -27.54 20.33
CA GLY A 758 -6.93 -27.59 19.16
C GLY A 758 -7.39 -29.00 18.87
N GLU A 759 -8.13 -29.23 17.77
CA GLU A 759 -8.47 -30.60 17.37
C GLU A 759 -7.21 -31.36 16.93
N LEU A 760 -7.05 -32.59 17.43
CA LEU A 760 -6.01 -33.53 16.99
C LEU A 760 -6.55 -34.34 15.81
N VAL A 761 -5.88 -34.28 14.66
CA VAL A 761 -6.35 -34.97 13.45
C VAL A 761 -6.23 -36.50 13.54
N SER A 762 -5.38 -37.00 14.43
CA SER A 762 -5.23 -38.42 14.74
C SER A 762 -5.89 -38.81 16.07
N THR A 763 -7.11 -39.33 16.02
CA THR A 763 -7.73 -40.02 17.16
C THR A 763 -7.49 -41.52 17.09
N SER A 764 -6.36 -42.01 17.61
CA SER A 764 -6.25 -43.43 17.97
C SER A 764 -7.26 -43.73 19.08
N THR A 765 -8.15 -44.70 18.88
CA THR A 765 -9.14 -45.10 19.89
C THR A 765 -8.47 -45.48 21.21
N LEU A 766 -9.03 -45.07 22.35
CA LEU A 766 -8.55 -45.44 23.68
C LEU A 766 -8.78 -46.94 23.95
N PHE A 767 -7.88 -47.78 23.46
CA PHE A 767 -7.86 -49.22 23.77
C PHE A 767 -7.17 -49.47 25.11
N TYR A 768 -7.94 -49.99 26.07
CA TYR A 768 -7.47 -50.38 27.39
C TYR A 768 -6.81 -51.77 27.30
N ASP A 769 -5.50 -51.86 27.51
CA ASP A 769 -4.73 -53.12 27.58
C ASP A 769 -5.09 -53.88 28.87
N PRO A 770 -5.79 -55.04 28.81
CA PRO A 770 -6.21 -55.77 30.01
C PRO A 770 -5.08 -56.55 30.68
N HIS A 771 -3.87 -56.56 30.12
CA HIS A 771 -2.79 -57.47 30.51
C HIS A 771 -1.58 -56.79 31.18
N ARG A 772 -1.66 -55.49 31.46
CA ARG A 772 -0.70 -54.79 32.33
C ARG A 772 -1.23 -54.69 33.76
N ASN A 773 -0.42 -55.12 34.72
CA ASN A 773 -0.79 -55.07 36.14
C ASN A 773 -0.98 -53.62 36.61
N LEU A 774 -2.06 -53.37 37.37
CA LEU A 774 -2.33 -52.07 37.97
C LEU A 774 -1.39 -51.85 39.17
N ALA A 775 -0.37 -51.01 38.97
CA ALA A 775 0.50 -50.47 40.03
C ALA A 775 0.90 -49.01 39.75
N ASP A 776 1.40 -48.72 38.55
CA ASP A 776 1.96 -47.41 38.17
C ASP A 776 0.98 -46.53 37.36
N SER A 777 -0.13 -46.15 37.98
CA SER A 777 -1.25 -45.48 37.30
C SER A 777 -1.13 -43.94 37.21
N GLU A 778 -0.14 -43.41 36.46
CA GLU A 778 -0.11 -41.98 36.14
C GLU A 778 0.45 -41.59 34.74
N THR A 779 0.67 -42.57 33.85
CA THR A 779 1.06 -42.30 32.45
C THR A 779 0.02 -42.78 31.44
N CYS A 780 -0.74 -41.84 30.86
CA CYS A 780 -1.48 -42.09 29.63
C CYS A 780 -0.50 -42.22 28.46
N ILE A 781 -0.10 -43.45 28.14
CA ILE A 781 0.71 -43.75 26.95
C ILE A 781 -0.20 -43.62 25.72
N VAL A 782 -0.17 -42.45 25.10
CA VAL A 782 -0.74 -42.24 23.75
C VAL A 782 0.05 -43.09 22.76
N MET A 783 -0.64 -43.89 21.96
CA MET A 783 -0.01 -44.72 20.95
C MET A 783 0.31 -43.84 19.74
N GLN A 784 1.58 -43.46 19.62
CA GLN A 784 2.01 -42.41 18.68
C GLN A 784 1.62 -42.73 17.23
N THR A 785 0.83 -41.85 16.63
CA THR A 785 0.58 -41.85 15.18
C THR A 785 1.42 -40.74 14.53
N PRO A 786 1.91 -40.91 13.29
CA PRO A 786 2.89 -39.99 12.74
C PRO A 786 2.31 -38.62 12.36
N PHE A 787 0.99 -38.40 12.42
CA PHE A 787 0.33 -37.15 12.02
C PHE A 787 -0.06 -36.22 13.18
N GLU A 788 0.52 -36.44 14.37
CA GLU A 788 0.25 -35.68 15.62
C GLU A 788 0.68 -34.19 15.59
N TRP A 789 1.39 -33.75 14.55
CA TRP A 789 1.83 -32.36 14.45
C TRP A 789 0.73 -31.39 14.04
N LEU A 790 -0.31 -31.84 13.31
CA LEU A 790 -1.38 -30.95 12.85
C LEU A 790 -2.39 -30.63 13.97
N ASN A 791 -2.06 -29.62 14.77
CA ASN A 791 -2.84 -29.16 15.92
C ASN A 791 -3.78 -28.02 15.51
N VAL A 792 -5.05 -28.33 15.25
CA VAL A 792 -6.00 -27.42 14.60
C VAL A 792 -6.45 -26.29 15.54
N HIS A 793 -5.78 -25.14 15.45
CA HIS A 793 -6.04 -23.96 16.29
C HIS A 793 -6.13 -22.69 15.43
N PRO A 794 -7.30 -22.39 14.81
CA PRO A 794 -7.42 -21.32 13.81
C PRO A 794 -7.06 -19.91 14.30
N GLN A 795 -7.12 -19.65 15.61
CA GLN A 795 -6.69 -18.40 16.23
C GLN A 795 -5.18 -18.16 16.11
N GLY A 796 -4.39 -19.22 15.89
CA GLY A 796 -2.96 -19.15 15.59
C GLY A 796 -2.67 -18.35 14.32
N MET A 797 -3.49 -18.51 13.27
CA MET A 797 -3.37 -17.75 12.02
C MET A 797 -3.41 -16.24 12.29
N LYS A 798 -4.36 -15.79 13.12
CA LYS A 798 -4.46 -14.37 13.49
C LYS A 798 -3.23 -13.93 14.29
N LYS A 799 -2.83 -14.71 15.29
CA LYS A 799 -1.72 -14.37 16.19
C LYS A 799 -0.39 -14.25 15.44
N ILE A 800 -0.07 -15.21 14.57
CA ILE A 800 1.19 -15.18 13.82
C ILE A 800 1.23 -14.04 12.80
N LEU A 801 0.09 -13.72 12.15
CA LEU A 801 -0.02 -12.55 11.27
C LEU A 801 0.17 -11.22 12.01
N ILE A 802 -0.40 -11.07 13.21
CA ILE A 802 -0.21 -9.86 14.03
C ILE A 802 1.23 -9.77 14.55
N TYR A 803 1.84 -10.90 14.96
CA TYR A 803 3.25 -10.94 15.35
C TYR A 803 4.19 -10.50 14.21
N LEU A 804 3.99 -11.04 13.01
CA LEU A 804 4.80 -10.68 11.83
C LEU A 804 4.60 -9.22 11.43
N LYS A 805 3.35 -8.72 11.45
CA LYS A 805 3.03 -7.29 11.26
C LYS A 805 3.80 -6.41 12.25
N ASP A 806 3.75 -6.71 13.54
CA ASP A 806 4.30 -5.84 14.57
C ASP A 806 5.84 -5.94 14.70
N ARG A 807 6.44 -7.10 14.45
CA ARG A 807 7.91 -7.28 14.42
C ARG A 807 8.56 -6.75 13.15
N TYR A 808 7.95 -7.00 11.99
CA TYR A 808 8.55 -6.73 10.67
C TYR A 808 7.86 -5.58 9.93
N ASN A 809 7.39 -4.56 10.67
CA ASN A 809 6.88 -3.28 10.17
C ASN A 809 5.81 -3.44 9.05
N ASN A 810 4.89 -4.38 9.24
CA ASN A 810 3.82 -4.74 8.29
C ASN A 810 4.32 -4.99 6.85
N THR A 811 5.49 -5.63 6.71
CA THR A 811 5.99 -6.14 5.42
C THR A 811 4.91 -7.01 4.76
N PRO A 812 4.66 -6.89 3.43
CA PRO A 812 3.59 -7.62 2.76
C PRO A 812 3.66 -9.14 2.99
N MET A 813 2.51 -9.75 3.24
CA MET A 813 2.38 -11.17 3.58
C MET A 813 1.51 -11.93 2.57
N PHE A 814 1.81 -13.21 2.39
CA PHE A 814 0.96 -14.17 1.69
C PHE A 814 0.87 -15.44 2.54
N ILE A 815 -0.34 -15.98 2.74
CA ILE A 815 -0.49 -17.35 3.25
C ILE A 815 -0.14 -18.26 2.08
N ALA A 816 1.12 -18.70 2.02
CA ALA A 816 1.70 -19.44 0.91
C ALA A 816 1.32 -20.93 0.96
N GLU A 817 0.98 -21.44 2.15
CA GLU A 817 0.33 -22.72 2.40
C GLU A 817 -0.57 -22.63 3.64
N ASN A 818 -1.77 -23.21 3.54
CA ASN A 818 -2.62 -23.58 4.67
C ASN A 818 -3.52 -24.73 4.20
N GLY A 819 -3.67 -25.79 5.00
CA GLY A 819 -4.41 -26.97 4.57
C GLY A 819 -4.61 -28.02 5.64
N TYR A 820 -5.48 -28.98 5.36
CA TYR A 820 -5.83 -30.08 6.25
C TYR A 820 -5.45 -31.41 5.60
N GLY A 821 -4.57 -32.17 6.22
CA GLY A 821 -4.18 -33.51 5.76
C GLY A 821 -5.10 -34.57 6.36
N THR A 822 -5.45 -35.59 5.58
CA THR A 822 -6.21 -36.75 6.02
C THR A 822 -5.37 -38.01 5.81
N LEU A 823 -5.17 -38.82 6.85
CA LEU A 823 -4.54 -40.13 6.73
C LEU A 823 -5.39 -41.07 5.86
N TYR A 824 -4.74 -41.94 5.10
CA TYR A 824 -5.38 -42.95 4.26
C TYR A 824 -5.73 -44.22 5.07
N ASP A 825 -6.99 -44.33 5.46
CA ASP A 825 -7.63 -45.56 5.92
C ASP A 825 -8.20 -46.36 4.70
N PRO A 826 -7.71 -47.58 4.41
CA PRO A 826 -8.22 -48.40 3.30
C PRO A 826 -9.65 -48.94 3.52
N ASN A 827 -10.25 -48.78 4.70
CA ASN A 827 -11.62 -49.20 5.00
C ASN A 827 -12.69 -48.17 4.59
N VAL A 828 -12.28 -46.93 4.31
CA VAL A 828 -13.19 -45.82 3.95
C VAL A 828 -13.47 -45.82 2.44
N THR A 829 -14.73 -45.67 2.03
CA THR A 829 -15.09 -45.71 0.61
C THR A 829 -14.70 -44.42 -0.14
N GLU A 830 -14.50 -44.46 -1.46
CA GLU A 830 -14.23 -43.25 -2.29
C GLU A 830 -15.27 -42.16 -2.00
N LYS A 831 -16.55 -42.52 -1.87
CA LYS A 831 -17.64 -41.57 -1.58
C LYS A 831 -17.46 -40.84 -0.23
N GLU A 832 -16.92 -41.51 0.77
CA GLU A 832 -16.65 -40.92 2.09
C GLU A 832 -15.36 -40.07 2.04
N TYR A 833 -14.33 -40.50 1.31
CA TYR A 833 -13.13 -39.68 1.02
C TYR A 833 -13.41 -38.37 0.31
N LEU A 834 -14.40 -38.35 -0.60
CA LEU A 834 -14.84 -37.15 -1.29
C LEU A 834 -15.68 -36.22 -0.39
N ASN A 835 -16.14 -36.67 0.78
CA ASN A 835 -16.97 -35.92 1.73
C ASN A 835 -16.12 -35.30 2.86
N ASP A 836 -15.09 -34.55 2.49
CA ASP A 836 -14.01 -34.07 3.36
C ASP A 836 -14.36 -32.84 4.22
N TYR A 837 -15.51 -32.88 4.91
CA TYR A 837 -16.07 -31.74 5.66
C TYR A 837 -15.09 -31.10 6.68
N LYS A 838 -14.22 -31.89 7.33
CA LYS A 838 -13.19 -31.36 8.24
C LYS A 838 -12.19 -30.41 7.57
N ARG A 839 -11.87 -30.63 6.28
CA ARG A 839 -11.03 -29.72 5.48
C ARG A 839 -11.72 -28.38 5.27
N ILE A 840 -13.04 -28.37 5.07
CA ILE A 840 -13.85 -27.15 4.97
C ILE A 840 -13.90 -26.40 6.31
N GLU A 841 -14.14 -27.11 7.42
CA GLU A 841 -14.19 -26.53 8.76
C GLU A 841 -12.84 -25.88 9.14
N PHE A 842 -11.74 -26.61 8.91
CA PHE A 842 -10.38 -26.09 9.05
C PHE A 842 -10.17 -24.83 8.20
N MET A 843 -10.42 -24.90 6.89
CA MET A 843 -10.17 -23.78 5.96
C MET A 843 -11.01 -22.55 6.31
N SER A 844 -12.31 -22.73 6.61
CA SER A 844 -13.20 -21.63 6.99
C SER A 844 -12.71 -20.94 8.28
N GLY A 845 -12.37 -21.70 9.31
CA GLY A 845 -11.88 -21.14 10.57
C GLY A 845 -10.58 -20.35 10.41
N HIS A 846 -9.65 -20.84 9.58
CA HIS A 846 -8.40 -20.13 9.30
C HIS A 846 -8.62 -18.89 8.41
N LEU A 847 -9.52 -18.95 7.44
CA LEU A 847 -9.91 -17.81 6.59
C LEU A 847 -10.60 -16.70 7.41
N ASP A 848 -11.47 -17.04 8.37
CA ASP A 848 -12.09 -16.05 9.27
C ASP A 848 -11.05 -15.36 10.16
N ASN A 849 -10.05 -16.08 10.66
CA ASN A 849 -8.96 -15.52 11.48
C ASN A 849 -7.96 -14.70 10.65
N LEU A 850 -7.68 -15.09 9.40
CA LEU A 850 -6.95 -14.29 8.41
C LEU A 850 -7.70 -12.98 8.13
N MET A 851 -9.01 -13.04 7.87
CA MET A 851 -9.84 -11.85 7.65
C MET A 851 -9.91 -10.96 8.91
N ALA A 852 -9.84 -11.51 10.12
CA ALA A 852 -9.70 -10.74 11.35
C ALA A 852 -8.34 -10.02 11.45
N ALA A 853 -7.24 -10.67 11.08
CA ALA A 853 -5.92 -10.03 11.04
C ALA A 853 -5.84 -8.89 10.00
N ILE A 854 -6.42 -9.09 8.81
CA ILE A 854 -6.51 -8.05 7.77
C ILE A 854 -7.34 -6.85 8.26
N ARG A 855 -8.47 -7.09 8.96
CA ARG A 855 -9.28 -6.03 9.59
C ARG A 855 -8.52 -5.26 10.68
N GLU A 856 -7.54 -5.89 11.33
CA GLU A 856 -6.62 -5.28 12.30
C GLU A 856 -5.33 -4.73 11.65
N GLY A 857 -5.31 -4.64 10.31
CA GLY A 857 -4.30 -3.93 9.53
C GLY A 857 -3.12 -4.75 9.04
N ALA A 858 -3.14 -6.09 9.15
CA ALA A 858 -2.11 -6.94 8.56
C ALA A 858 -2.19 -6.88 7.01
N ASP A 859 -1.07 -6.54 6.36
CA ASP A 859 -0.96 -6.44 4.89
C ASP A 859 -0.84 -7.83 4.25
N VAL A 860 -1.90 -8.64 4.32
CA VAL A 860 -1.96 -9.96 3.67
C VAL A 860 -2.64 -9.85 2.31
N ARG A 861 -1.97 -10.34 1.27
CA ARG A 861 -2.34 -10.12 -0.14
C ARG A 861 -2.74 -11.39 -0.90
N GLY A 862 -2.71 -12.55 -0.24
CA GLY A 862 -3.19 -13.81 -0.82
C GLY A 862 -3.22 -14.98 0.16
N TYR A 863 -3.91 -16.04 -0.27
CA TYR A 863 -4.11 -17.31 0.41
C TYR A 863 -4.07 -18.46 -0.60
N PHE A 864 -3.13 -19.36 -0.40
CA PHE A 864 -2.91 -20.55 -1.22
C PHE A 864 -3.18 -21.81 -0.38
N VAL A 865 -4.10 -22.65 -0.86
CA VAL A 865 -4.43 -23.93 -0.19
C VAL A 865 -3.31 -24.94 -0.43
N TRP A 866 -2.87 -25.62 0.63
CA TRP A 866 -2.15 -26.90 0.50
C TRP A 866 -3.16 -28.06 0.55
N SER A 867 -3.49 -28.71 -0.57
CA SER A 867 -2.99 -28.45 -1.94
C SER A 867 -4.06 -28.73 -3.00
N LEU A 868 -3.72 -28.56 -4.29
CA LEU A 868 -4.67 -28.85 -5.38
C LEU A 868 -5.08 -30.33 -5.40
N LEU A 869 -4.10 -31.23 -5.30
CA LEU A 869 -4.20 -32.67 -5.51
C LEU A 869 -3.64 -33.45 -4.32
N ASP A 870 -4.19 -34.63 -4.04
CA ASP A 870 -3.49 -35.64 -3.24
C ASP A 870 -2.15 -35.95 -3.92
N ASN A 871 -1.05 -35.89 -3.18
CA ASN A 871 0.31 -35.89 -3.71
C ASN A 871 1.27 -36.64 -2.76
N PHE A 872 2.56 -36.69 -3.09
CA PHE A 872 3.59 -37.36 -2.28
C PHE A 872 3.97 -36.48 -1.07
N GLU A 873 3.44 -36.74 0.12
CA GLU A 873 3.67 -35.93 1.33
C GLU A 873 4.98 -36.33 2.04
N TRP A 874 6.10 -36.16 1.34
CA TRP A 874 7.46 -36.36 1.84
C TRP A 874 7.66 -37.73 2.51
N LYS A 875 8.06 -37.78 3.79
CA LYS A 875 8.28 -39.02 4.54
C LYS A 875 7.02 -39.88 4.67
N TYR A 876 5.83 -39.28 4.61
CA TYR A 876 4.56 -40.01 4.68
C TYR A 876 4.20 -40.72 3.36
N GLY A 877 4.88 -40.41 2.25
CA GLY A 877 4.53 -40.90 0.94
C GLY A 877 3.12 -40.50 0.53
N PHE A 878 2.33 -41.43 0.02
CA PHE A 878 0.93 -41.21 -0.38
C PHE A 878 -0.09 -41.50 0.75
N SER A 879 0.39 -41.84 1.97
CA SER A 879 -0.47 -42.13 3.12
C SER A 879 -1.16 -40.91 3.72
N VAL A 880 -0.70 -39.68 3.44
CA VAL A 880 -1.34 -38.42 3.85
C VAL A 880 -1.87 -37.68 2.63
N ARG A 881 -3.15 -37.31 2.68
CA ARG A 881 -3.89 -36.71 1.57
C ARG A 881 -4.30 -35.28 1.90
N PHE A 882 -3.67 -34.30 1.28
CA PHE A 882 -3.96 -32.86 1.46
C PHE A 882 -4.84 -32.23 0.36
N GLY A 883 -5.10 -32.93 -0.74
CA GLY A 883 -5.70 -32.33 -1.94
C GLY A 883 -7.15 -31.88 -1.78
N LEU A 884 -7.51 -30.78 -2.44
CA LEU A 884 -8.91 -30.43 -2.77
C LEU A 884 -9.52 -31.44 -3.76
N TYR A 885 -8.70 -32.01 -4.65
CA TYR A 885 -9.04 -33.17 -5.47
C TYR A 885 -8.39 -34.43 -4.90
N HIS A 886 -9.15 -35.52 -4.90
CA HIS A 886 -8.63 -36.85 -4.73
C HIS A 886 -7.85 -37.27 -5.99
N VAL A 887 -6.71 -37.94 -5.79
CA VAL A 887 -5.99 -38.65 -6.84
C VAL A 887 -6.02 -40.14 -6.54
N ASP A 888 -6.58 -40.90 -7.48
CA ASP A 888 -6.36 -42.34 -7.59
C ASP A 888 -5.00 -42.54 -8.26
N PHE A 889 -3.99 -42.93 -7.47
CA PHE A 889 -2.62 -43.11 -7.96
C PHE A 889 -2.45 -44.31 -8.92
N SER A 890 -3.46 -45.18 -9.09
CA SER A 890 -3.43 -46.29 -10.05
C SER A 890 -3.86 -45.89 -11.46
N THR A 891 -4.79 -44.93 -11.60
CA THR A 891 -5.25 -44.39 -12.90
C THR A 891 -4.79 -42.96 -13.17
N LEU A 892 -4.23 -42.29 -12.16
CA LEU A 892 -3.88 -40.87 -12.10
C LEU A 892 -5.06 -39.92 -12.33
N LYS A 893 -6.30 -40.41 -12.19
CA LYS A 893 -7.55 -39.65 -12.30
C LYS A 893 -7.70 -38.68 -11.13
N ARG A 894 -8.05 -37.43 -11.44
CA ARG A 894 -8.47 -36.42 -10.46
C ARG A 894 -9.99 -36.47 -10.23
N THR A 895 -10.43 -36.53 -8.98
CA THR A 895 -11.87 -36.45 -8.60
C THR A 895 -12.07 -35.32 -7.57
N PRO A 896 -12.97 -34.34 -7.77
CA PRO A 896 -13.17 -33.24 -6.82
C PRO A 896 -13.78 -33.73 -5.50
N LYS A 897 -13.20 -33.33 -4.36
CA LYS A 897 -13.82 -33.50 -3.04
C LYS A 897 -14.81 -32.34 -2.76
N LEU A 898 -15.56 -32.44 -1.68
CA LEU A 898 -16.50 -31.40 -1.24
C LEU A 898 -15.79 -30.05 -1.02
N SER A 899 -14.56 -30.07 -0.48
CA SER A 899 -13.73 -28.88 -0.28
C SER A 899 -13.39 -28.13 -1.57
N ALA A 900 -13.15 -28.80 -2.70
CA ALA A 900 -12.96 -28.13 -4.00
C ALA A 900 -14.22 -27.35 -4.42
N SER A 901 -15.40 -27.93 -4.20
CA SER A 901 -16.68 -27.30 -4.50
C SER A 901 -16.96 -26.12 -3.55
N TRP A 902 -16.65 -26.27 -2.26
CA TRP A 902 -16.76 -25.20 -1.28
C TRP A 902 -15.82 -24.04 -1.56
N TYR A 903 -14.54 -24.30 -1.85
CA TYR A 903 -13.53 -23.27 -2.09
C TYR A 903 -13.83 -22.48 -3.37
N LYS A 904 -14.32 -23.15 -4.42
CA LYS A 904 -14.89 -22.50 -5.61
C LYS A 904 -16.04 -21.56 -5.24
N LEU A 905 -17.04 -22.03 -4.52
CA LEU A 905 -18.21 -21.22 -4.13
C LEU A 905 -17.81 -20.04 -3.23
N PHE A 906 -16.81 -20.22 -2.36
CA PHE A 906 -16.22 -19.17 -1.55
C PHE A 906 -15.55 -18.08 -2.42
N ILE A 907 -14.75 -18.46 -3.43
CA ILE A 907 -14.12 -17.51 -4.36
C ILE A 907 -15.19 -16.82 -5.24
N GLU A 908 -16.14 -17.57 -5.79
CA GLU A 908 -17.23 -17.01 -6.61
C GLU A 908 -18.09 -16.03 -5.79
N LYS A 909 -18.35 -16.32 -4.52
CA LYS A 909 -19.00 -15.40 -3.57
C LYS A 909 -18.13 -14.17 -3.28
N TYR A 910 -16.83 -14.32 -2.99
CA TYR A 910 -15.92 -13.18 -2.77
C TYR A 910 -15.88 -12.25 -3.99
N ILE A 911 -15.84 -12.82 -5.21
CA ILE A 911 -15.88 -12.07 -6.47
C ILE A 911 -17.25 -11.39 -6.65
N ALA A 912 -18.35 -12.07 -6.34
CA ALA A 912 -19.70 -11.51 -6.44
C ALA A 912 -19.94 -10.38 -5.43
N ASP A 913 -19.53 -10.55 -4.17
CA ASP A 913 -19.66 -9.53 -3.12
C ASP A 913 -18.76 -8.32 -3.40
N ASN A 914 -17.52 -8.51 -3.87
CA ASN A 914 -16.68 -7.39 -4.32
C ASN A 914 -17.24 -6.69 -5.56
N LYS A 915 -17.82 -7.41 -6.53
CA LYS A 915 -18.56 -6.81 -7.65
C LYS A 915 -19.77 -6.02 -7.16
N LYS A 916 -20.55 -6.57 -6.22
CA LYS A 916 -21.73 -5.92 -5.63
C LYS A 916 -21.35 -4.66 -4.86
N ILE A 917 -20.31 -4.71 -4.01
CA ILE A 917 -19.74 -3.54 -3.32
C ILE A 917 -19.30 -2.49 -4.34
N ASN A 918 -18.61 -2.89 -5.42
CA ASN A 918 -18.18 -1.99 -6.49
C ASN A 918 -19.31 -1.52 -7.44
N ILE A 919 -20.52 -2.08 -7.31
CA ILE A 919 -21.75 -1.59 -7.96
C ILE A 919 -22.51 -0.66 -7.03
N LEU A 920 -22.67 -1.00 -5.75
CA LEU A 920 -23.30 -0.12 -4.73
C LEU A 920 -22.51 1.19 -4.58
N ARG A 921 -21.17 1.13 -4.58
CA ARG A 921 -20.27 2.29 -4.68
C ARG A 921 -20.38 3.09 -5.99
N LYS A 922 -21.15 2.62 -6.98
CA LYS A 922 -21.46 3.31 -8.24
C LYS A 922 -22.93 3.73 -8.36
N THR A 923 -23.85 3.12 -7.61
CA THR A 923 -25.29 3.44 -7.62
C THR A 923 -25.74 4.31 -6.45
N GLY A 924 -24.95 4.38 -5.36
CA GLY A 924 -25.20 5.28 -4.22
C GLY A 924 -26.23 4.79 -3.20
N GLU A 925 -26.68 3.54 -3.29
CA GLU A 925 -27.67 2.95 -2.38
C GLU A 925 -26.99 2.21 -1.20
N GLU A 926 -26.43 2.95 -0.25
CA GLU A 926 -26.01 2.37 1.04
C GLU A 926 -27.21 2.22 2.00
N ASN A 927 -27.85 1.05 1.94
CA ASN A 927 -28.77 0.62 3.00
C ASN A 927 -27.98 0.18 4.24
N ASN A 928 -28.29 0.76 5.40
CA ASN A 928 -27.72 0.39 6.70
C ASN A 928 -28.16 -1.03 7.12
N THR A 929 -27.42 -2.04 6.68
CA THR A 929 -27.51 -3.41 7.21
C THR A 929 -26.17 -3.87 7.74
N SER A 930 -26.00 -3.83 9.07
CA SER A 930 -24.93 -4.52 9.78
C SER A 930 -25.04 -6.02 9.55
N THR A 931 -24.35 -6.53 8.54
CA THR A 931 -24.28 -7.96 8.24
C THR A 931 -23.38 -8.65 9.25
N SER A 932 -24.00 -9.06 10.37
CA SER A 932 -23.53 -10.23 11.10
C SER A 932 -23.46 -11.43 10.14
N TYR A 933 -22.53 -12.35 10.40
CA TYR A 933 -22.34 -13.55 9.61
C TYR A 933 -23.05 -14.73 10.30
N PRO A 934 -24.22 -15.18 9.82
CA PRO A 934 -24.72 -16.51 10.12
C PRO A 934 -24.19 -17.49 9.07
N ILE A 935 -23.06 -18.15 9.35
CA ILE A 935 -22.65 -19.35 8.60
C ILE A 935 -23.36 -20.55 9.24
N GLN A 936 -24.65 -20.72 8.92
CA GLN A 936 -25.45 -21.90 9.26
C GLN A 936 -26.51 -22.17 8.18
N GLN A 937 -26.11 -22.90 7.13
CA GLN A 937 -26.75 -24.15 6.64
C GLN A 937 -25.96 -24.69 5.44
#